data_AF-A0A7K4HBA7-F1
#
_entry.id   AF-A0A7K4HBA7-F1
#
_cell.length_a   1.000
_cell.length_b   1.000
_cell.length_c   1.000
_cell.angle_alpha   90.00
_cell.angle_beta   90.00
_cell.angle_gamma   90.00
#
_symmetry.space_group_name_H-M   'P 1'
#
loop_
_entity.id
_entity.type
_entity.pdbx_description
1 polymer ?
#
loop_
_entity_poly.entity_id
_entity_poly.type
_entity_poly.pdbx_seq_one_letter_code
_entity_poly.pdbx_strand_id
1 'polypeptide(L)'
;MNKIDLKNYIQNGELFKRNVLGARFNRGKSIPNRNIINFSVQKSPQIKILANIQGSGNSKYVVNIFKDDQRVNIVHDCPDFKKNTKFCKHIVKVLLLLEPDICKSVCQDIRTINFSSSFNLIQQSKTENFIGKAEELIKESKYYEAINFLEQAQKESNNLDYIKKIADISLKYKLYDQFIKYSVKFKEIRGYITDYPNFLNSTFKSIIDYELYRKIDTILNLRDLLLNFPKDLVIETLKKIDVIAVENPILRYLLLHKFASGIYLDDFFKDLPKSRKLDLKEEVAKYMLESVNEAILNMESEDTMDGYLNIAENCKFNNNSVIYSKIGVYKEKLTDLYLEGLKQKHAFLRSLVIANTHADKLKQMKFTYKYNYPTLIWASSSRSETPLYYYILEKCGLERHHLEYLEQSYFIENYPVFSKIFDGNNPVRNLVKNFWGKENPKIKNTVYADRVVDLDFQVNLKELENFTLIEWDLVQKPMLGSYICQFSDGFLIPDNNHPLTHEIKPFDLILCMTTPIAIKAGNIKIIRPLRRINIKTAIELVWEGIDFVSTYIPFEIITELKEYQIDELEAYDKIDEKFKTSFLPKKDSVRQFFSDFIQRKILKELNKTYLKIIQKPNYKSKVLRIIGFERHSKIFTNPSYLNEFKSDTLKKQSLQELKLDFKKFVSLKLSELIKNNQLESIDIKVLKQFPTFKKWTIKVIYTLKQQLLKCKLYKINDKSYDIHELSKNYYGKMIINHTEKVSNSQILSRAPGKFVVTDKCFENLLDNFKMLKLAPPIVVKSKINK
;
A
#
# COMPACT_ATOMS: atom_id res chain seq x y z
N MET A 1 -8.39 -14.43 -15.93
CA MET A 1 -8.65 -15.88 -15.92
C MET A 1 -9.35 -16.25 -14.61
N ASN A 2 -10.55 -16.85 -14.66
CA ASN A 2 -11.15 -17.47 -13.48
C ASN A 2 -10.23 -18.63 -13.06
N LYS A 3 -9.71 -18.60 -11.83
CA LYS A 3 -8.93 -19.71 -11.27
C LYS A 3 -9.85 -20.91 -11.19
N ILE A 4 -9.55 -21.97 -11.95
CA ILE A 4 -10.14 -23.29 -11.70
C ILE A 4 -9.64 -23.69 -10.30
N ASP A 5 -10.52 -23.69 -9.31
CA ASP A 5 -10.18 -24.09 -7.95
C ASP A 5 -10.04 -25.61 -7.89
N LEU A 6 -8.86 -26.07 -8.28
CA LEU A 6 -8.50 -27.48 -8.30
C LEU A 6 -8.12 -27.90 -6.88
N LYS A 7 -8.78 -28.93 -6.34
CA LYS A 7 -8.47 -29.53 -5.04
C LYS A 7 -7.72 -30.85 -5.24
N ASN A 8 -6.66 -31.08 -4.47
CA ASN A 8 -5.99 -32.39 -4.45
C ASN A 8 -6.71 -33.32 -3.47
N TYR A 9 -7.27 -34.41 -3.98
CA TYR A 9 -7.81 -35.52 -3.20
C TYR A 9 -6.69 -36.52 -2.91
N ILE A 10 -5.88 -36.23 -1.89
CA ILE A 10 -4.69 -37.04 -1.54
C ILE A 10 -5.07 -38.51 -1.27
N GLN A 11 -6.28 -38.77 -0.74
CA GLN A 11 -6.80 -40.12 -0.52
C GLN A 11 -6.85 -40.97 -1.80
N ASN A 12 -6.99 -40.36 -2.99
CA ASN A 12 -6.99 -41.09 -4.26
C ASN A 12 -5.69 -41.84 -4.49
N GLY A 13 -4.59 -41.40 -3.87
CA GLY A 13 -3.30 -42.06 -3.97
C GLY A 13 -3.33 -43.52 -3.54
N GLU A 14 -4.18 -43.90 -2.57
CA GLU A 14 -4.31 -45.29 -2.14
C GLU A 14 -4.75 -46.23 -3.26
N LEU A 15 -5.46 -45.72 -4.28
CA LEU A 15 -5.98 -46.51 -5.39
C LEU A 15 -4.90 -46.93 -6.39
N PHE A 16 -3.85 -46.12 -6.58
CA PHE A 16 -2.89 -46.33 -7.66
C PHE A 16 -1.41 -46.24 -7.25
N LYS A 17 -1.07 -45.75 -6.04
CA LYS A 17 0.32 -45.51 -5.61
C LYS A 17 1.23 -46.73 -5.74
N ARG A 18 0.71 -47.94 -5.52
CA ARG A 18 1.47 -49.21 -5.62
C ARG A 18 1.99 -49.49 -7.04
N ASN A 19 1.39 -48.86 -8.05
CA ASN A 19 1.73 -49.03 -9.46
C ASN A 19 2.56 -47.86 -10.01
N VAL A 20 2.91 -46.89 -9.15
CA VAL A 20 3.73 -45.73 -9.51
C VAL A 20 5.18 -46.00 -9.11
N LEU A 21 6.07 -46.15 -10.10
CA LEU A 21 7.46 -46.52 -9.84
C LEU A 21 8.30 -45.35 -9.28
N GLY A 22 9.08 -45.66 -8.25
CA GLY A 22 10.09 -44.76 -7.67
C GLY A 22 9.50 -43.44 -7.12
N ALA A 23 10.26 -42.35 -7.24
CA ALA A 23 9.85 -41.04 -6.72
C ALA A 23 8.71 -40.36 -7.51
N ARG A 24 8.10 -41.02 -8.51
CA ARG A 24 7.11 -40.40 -9.42
C ARG A 24 5.82 -40.02 -8.72
N PHE A 25 5.40 -40.78 -7.71
CA PHE A 25 4.21 -40.44 -6.92
C PHE A 25 4.42 -39.11 -6.18
N ASN A 26 5.55 -38.99 -5.47
CA ASN A 26 5.93 -37.77 -4.75
C ASN A 26 6.14 -36.60 -5.72
N ARG A 27 6.81 -36.83 -6.86
CA ARG A 27 6.99 -35.81 -7.90
C ARG A 27 5.67 -35.34 -8.51
N GLY A 28 4.71 -36.25 -8.69
CA GLY A 28 3.35 -35.95 -9.16
C GLY A 28 2.54 -35.16 -8.13
N LYS A 29 2.59 -35.56 -6.86
CA LYS A 29 1.99 -34.83 -5.73
C LYS A 29 2.55 -33.42 -5.60
N SER A 30 3.86 -33.24 -5.83
CA SER A 30 4.50 -31.93 -5.82
C SER A 30 4.23 -31.09 -7.08
N ILE A 31 3.58 -31.64 -8.12
CA ILE A 31 3.19 -30.83 -9.27
C ILE A 31 2.15 -29.80 -8.79
N PRO A 32 2.33 -28.52 -9.11
CA PRO A 32 1.42 -27.45 -8.69
C PRO A 32 0.08 -27.55 -9.39
N ASN A 33 -1.03 -27.21 -8.73
CA ASN A 33 -2.33 -27.14 -9.40
C ASN A 33 -2.34 -26.07 -10.50
N ARG A 34 -1.57 -24.99 -10.34
CA ARG A 34 -1.42 -23.94 -11.36
C ARG A 34 -0.71 -24.40 -12.63
N ASN A 35 0.05 -25.49 -12.56
CA ASN A 35 0.66 -26.06 -13.76
C ASN A 35 -0.37 -26.84 -14.58
N ILE A 36 -1.57 -27.05 -14.06
CA ILE A 36 -2.71 -27.53 -14.85
C ILE A 36 -3.28 -26.33 -15.58
N ILE A 37 -2.94 -26.25 -16.86
CA ILE A 37 -3.36 -25.17 -17.75
C ILE A 37 -4.87 -25.27 -17.95
N ASN A 38 -5.36 -26.46 -18.32
CA ASN A 38 -6.77 -26.78 -18.50
C ASN A 38 -7.07 -28.11 -17.82
N PHE A 39 -8.25 -28.24 -17.22
CA PHE A 39 -8.77 -29.48 -16.63
C PHE A 39 -10.26 -29.57 -16.87
N SER A 40 -10.70 -30.58 -17.61
CA SER A 40 -12.10 -30.84 -17.90
C SER A 40 -12.43 -32.27 -17.54
N VAL A 41 -13.60 -32.47 -16.93
CA VAL A 41 -14.12 -33.79 -16.57
C VAL A 41 -15.58 -33.86 -17.02
N GLN A 42 -15.84 -34.71 -18.01
CA GLN A 42 -17.18 -35.06 -18.47
C GLN A 42 -17.54 -36.43 -17.90
N LYS A 43 -18.68 -36.53 -17.21
CA LYS A 43 -19.16 -37.77 -16.58
C LYS A 43 -20.14 -38.57 -17.45
N SER A 44 -20.79 -37.94 -18.42
CA SER A 44 -21.86 -38.52 -19.24
C SER A 44 -21.73 -38.08 -20.72
N PRO A 45 -21.97 -38.96 -21.71
CA PRO A 45 -22.40 -40.37 -21.61
C PRO A 45 -21.28 -41.35 -21.19
N GLN A 46 -20.03 -40.92 -21.22
CA GLN A 46 -18.86 -41.67 -20.76
C GLN A 46 -17.93 -40.76 -19.94
N ILE A 47 -17.08 -41.36 -19.10
CA ILE A 47 -16.06 -40.60 -18.36
C ILE A 47 -14.97 -40.19 -19.34
N LYS A 48 -14.79 -38.88 -19.50
CA LYS A 48 -13.70 -38.28 -20.28
C LYS A 48 -13.07 -37.16 -19.46
N ILE A 49 -11.76 -37.25 -19.28
CA ILE A 49 -10.95 -36.34 -18.47
C ILE A 49 -9.85 -35.82 -19.37
N LEU A 50 -9.69 -34.51 -19.41
CA LEU A 50 -8.72 -33.90 -20.28
C LEU A 50 -7.96 -32.81 -19.53
N ALA A 51 -6.65 -32.97 -19.44
CA ALA A 51 -5.79 -32.06 -18.70
C ALA A 51 -4.56 -31.64 -19.51
N ASN A 52 -4.32 -30.33 -19.58
CA ASN A 52 -3.07 -29.78 -20.11
C ASN A 52 -2.17 -29.40 -18.95
N ILE A 53 -0.94 -29.87 -18.95
CA ILE A 53 0.00 -29.72 -17.85
C ILE A 53 1.30 -29.08 -18.33
N GLN A 54 1.68 -27.97 -17.71
CA GLN A 54 2.98 -27.34 -17.91
C GLN A 54 4.08 -28.15 -17.20
N GLY A 55 4.95 -28.72 -18.02
CA GLY A 55 6.15 -29.44 -17.63
C GLY A 55 7.37 -28.55 -17.45
N SER A 56 8.54 -29.17 -17.31
CA SER A 56 9.84 -28.50 -17.25
C SER A 56 10.18 -27.82 -18.59
N GLY A 57 10.85 -26.66 -18.54
CA GLY A 57 11.30 -25.94 -19.74
C GLY A 57 10.16 -25.40 -20.61
N ASN A 58 9.02 -25.01 -20.02
CA ASN A 58 7.81 -24.53 -20.71
C ASN A 58 7.16 -25.52 -21.69
N SER A 59 7.57 -26.79 -21.68
CA SER A 59 6.90 -27.84 -22.45
C SER A 59 5.47 -28.06 -21.92
N LYS A 60 4.48 -28.15 -22.81
CA LYS A 60 3.08 -28.43 -22.46
C LYS A 60 2.75 -29.88 -22.82
N TYR A 61 2.25 -30.64 -21.87
CA TYR A 61 1.84 -32.02 -22.05
C TYR A 61 0.33 -32.20 -21.88
N VAL A 62 -0.25 -33.16 -22.57
CA VAL A 62 -1.69 -33.47 -22.51
C VAL A 62 -1.90 -34.81 -21.86
N VAL A 63 -2.79 -34.89 -20.88
CA VAL A 63 -3.27 -36.14 -20.29
C VAL A 63 -4.75 -36.24 -20.63
N ASN A 64 -5.09 -37.20 -21.47
CA ASN A 64 -6.47 -37.54 -21.82
C ASN A 64 -6.79 -38.92 -21.27
N ILE A 65 -7.80 -39.00 -20.41
CA ILE A 65 -8.28 -40.26 -19.84
C ILE A 65 -9.73 -40.42 -20.26
N PHE A 66 -10.04 -41.46 -21.01
CA PHE A 66 -11.42 -41.76 -21.40
C PHE A 66 -11.73 -43.23 -21.18
N LYS A 67 -12.98 -43.54 -20.88
CA LYS A 67 -13.44 -44.91 -20.61
C LYS A 67 -14.39 -45.37 -21.71
N ASP A 68 -13.97 -46.38 -22.46
CA ASP A 68 -14.80 -47.07 -23.45
C ASP A 68 -15.26 -48.40 -22.83
N ASP A 69 -16.58 -48.57 -22.67
CA ASP A 69 -17.24 -49.75 -22.08
C ASP A 69 -16.63 -50.20 -20.72
N GLN A 70 -15.60 -51.05 -20.77
CA GLN A 70 -14.87 -51.61 -19.61
C GLN A 70 -13.38 -51.25 -19.56
N ARG A 71 -12.83 -50.58 -20.57
CA ARG A 71 -11.40 -50.20 -20.64
C ARG A 71 -11.21 -48.72 -20.45
N VAL A 72 -10.13 -48.36 -19.77
CA VAL A 72 -9.73 -46.97 -19.55
C VAL A 72 -8.53 -46.69 -20.44
N ASN A 73 -8.66 -45.76 -21.37
CA ASN A 73 -7.56 -45.32 -22.22
C ASN A 73 -6.93 -44.06 -21.62
N ILE A 74 -5.62 -44.09 -21.36
CA ILE A 74 -4.83 -42.95 -20.92
C ILE A 74 -3.86 -42.59 -22.04
N VAL A 75 -4.12 -41.45 -22.68
CA VAL A 75 -3.29 -40.88 -23.75
C VAL A 75 -2.44 -39.74 -23.20
N HIS A 76 -1.12 -39.82 -23.37
CA HIS A 76 -0.20 -38.81 -22.86
C HIS A 76 1.07 -38.63 -23.70
N ASP A 77 1.55 -37.39 -23.82
CA ASP A 77 2.65 -37.00 -24.72
C ASP A 77 3.98 -36.66 -24.01
N CYS A 78 4.09 -36.96 -22.71
CA CYS A 78 5.34 -36.72 -21.96
C CYS A 78 6.47 -37.69 -22.35
N PRO A 79 7.73 -37.22 -22.48
CA PRO A 79 8.89 -38.07 -22.77
C PRO A 79 9.07 -39.24 -21.77
N ASP A 80 8.81 -39.01 -20.48
CA ASP A 80 8.88 -40.07 -19.46
C ASP A 80 7.85 -41.17 -19.72
N PHE A 81 6.66 -40.78 -20.20
CA PHE A 81 5.58 -41.71 -20.51
C PHE A 81 5.90 -42.56 -21.74
N LYS A 82 6.54 -41.97 -22.77
CA LYS A 82 7.05 -42.69 -23.96
C LYS A 82 8.09 -43.76 -23.63
N LYS A 83 8.79 -43.65 -22.49
CA LYS A 83 9.70 -44.69 -21.95
C LYS A 83 8.97 -45.83 -21.22
N ASN A 84 7.69 -46.04 -21.52
CA ASN A 84 6.81 -47.09 -21.00
C ASN A 84 6.60 -47.08 -19.48
N THR A 85 6.60 -45.89 -18.87
CA THR A 85 6.56 -45.73 -17.41
C THR A 85 5.15 -45.77 -16.80
N LYS A 86 4.12 -46.04 -17.62
CA LYS A 86 2.68 -46.07 -17.30
C LYS A 86 2.23 -44.83 -16.51
N PHE A 87 2.35 -44.84 -15.18
CA PHE A 87 2.03 -43.70 -14.32
C PHE A 87 3.21 -42.71 -14.22
N CYS A 88 3.33 -41.80 -15.19
CA CYS A 88 4.24 -40.67 -15.07
C CYS A 88 3.73 -39.67 -14.01
N LYS A 89 4.61 -38.73 -13.60
CA LYS A 89 4.27 -37.69 -12.61
C LYS A 89 3.05 -36.83 -13.00
N HIS A 90 2.81 -36.61 -14.30
CA HIS A 90 1.67 -35.80 -14.77
C HIS A 90 0.34 -36.56 -14.67
N ILE A 91 0.32 -37.86 -15.01
CA ILE A 91 -0.88 -38.71 -14.84
C ILE A 91 -1.23 -38.83 -13.35
N VAL A 92 -0.24 -39.06 -12.49
CA VAL A 92 -0.42 -39.03 -11.03
C VAL A 92 -1.08 -37.74 -10.60
N LYS A 93 -0.62 -36.60 -11.12
CA LYS A 93 -1.20 -35.31 -10.78
C LYS A 93 -2.67 -35.21 -11.18
N VAL A 94 -3.03 -35.61 -12.40
CA VAL A 94 -4.43 -35.60 -12.87
C VAL A 94 -5.32 -36.47 -12.00
N LEU A 95 -4.88 -37.69 -11.66
CA LEU A 95 -5.67 -38.60 -10.83
C LEU A 95 -5.90 -38.08 -9.41
N LEU A 96 -4.94 -37.34 -8.85
CA LEU A 96 -5.09 -36.67 -7.55
C LEU A 96 -6.08 -35.49 -7.59
N LEU A 97 -6.45 -34.99 -8.76
CA LEU A 97 -7.41 -33.88 -8.92
C LEU A 97 -8.84 -34.36 -9.18
N LEU A 98 -9.03 -35.63 -9.51
CA LEU A 98 -10.35 -36.20 -9.74
C LEU A 98 -11.11 -36.37 -8.43
N GLU A 99 -12.42 -36.16 -8.48
CA GLU A 99 -13.29 -36.55 -7.37
C GLU A 99 -13.14 -38.06 -7.07
N PRO A 100 -13.24 -38.49 -5.80
CA PRO A 100 -12.90 -39.85 -5.40
C PRO A 100 -13.69 -40.96 -6.13
N ASP A 101 -14.96 -40.70 -6.46
CA ASP A 101 -15.84 -41.58 -7.24
C ASP A 101 -15.32 -41.78 -8.68
N ILE A 102 -14.94 -40.69 -9.35
CA ILE A 102 -14.39 -40.71 -10.70
C ILE A 102 -13.03 -41.40 -10.71
N CYS A 103 -12.15 -41.04 -9.76
CA CYS A 103 -10.84 -41.65 -9.64
C CYS A 103 -10.94 -43.16 -9.38
N LYS A 104 -11.88 -43.58 -8.54
CA LYS A 104 -12.19 -44.99 -8.30
C LYS A 104 -12.63 -45.67 -9.61
N SER A 105 -13.55 -45.08 -10.38
CA SER A 105 -13.97 -45.66 -11.67
C SER A 105 -12.84 -45.75 -12.71
N VAL A 106 -11.86 -44.85 -12.66
CA VAL A 106 -10.69 -44.85 -13.55
C VAL A 106 -9.63 -45.88 -13.11
N CYS A 107 -9.44 -46.05 -11.80
CA CYS A 107 -8.36 -46.87 -11.23
C CYS A 107 -8.83 -48.21 -10.62
N GLN A 108 -10.10 -48.58 -10.79
CA GLN A 108 -10.71 -49.75 -10.14
C GLN A 108 -9.98 -51.07 -10.48
N ASP A 109 -9.63 -51.27 -11.75
CA ASP A 109 -8.74 -52.36 -12.18
C ASP A 109 -7.68 -51.78 -13.11
N ILE A 110 -6.41 -51.87 -12.71
CA ILE A 110 -5.30 -51.32 -13.48
C ILE A 110 -5.02 -52.16 -14.73
N ARG A 111 -5.47 -53.43 -14.77
CA ARG A 111 -5.32 -54.30 -15.94
C ARG A 111 -6.22 -53.88 -17.10
N THR A 112 -7.28 -53.11 -16.83
CA THR A 112 -8.16 -52.57 -17.86
C THR A 112 -7.70 -51.20 -18.38
N ILE A 113 -6.57 -50.67 -17.85
CA ILE A 113 -6.00 -49.40 -18.30
C ILE A 113 -5.04 -49.62 -19.46
N ASN A 114 -5.40 -49.07 -20.61
CA ASN A 114 -4.56 -48.99 -21.79
C ASN A 114 -3.81 -47.64 -21.80
N PHE A 115 -2.48 -47.70 -21.91
CA PHE A 115 -1.63 -46.51 -21.96
C PHE A 115 -1.13 -46.30 -23.39
N SER A 116 -1.40 -45.14 -23.99
CA SER A 116 -1.04 -44.86 -25.38
C SER A 116 -0.36 -43.51 -25.53
N SER A 117 0.74 -43.47 -26.29
CA SER A 117 1.37 -42.22 -26.73
C SER A 117 1.17 -41.96 -28.22
N SER A 118 0.09 -42.50 -28.79
CA SER A 118 -0.23 -42.35 -30.22
C SER A 118 -0.43 -40.88 -30.58
N PHE A 119 0.36 -40.41 -31.55
CA PHE A 119 0.39 -39.00 -31.96
C PHE A 119 -0.97 -38.52 -32.45
N ASN A 120 -1.69 -39.31 -33.26
CA ASN A 120 -3.00 -38.96 -33.79
C ASN A 120 -4.05 -38.74 -32.68
N LEU A 121 -4.06 -39.61 -31.65
CA LEU A 121 -4.96 -39.46 -30.50
C LEU A 121 -4.60 -38.26 -29.63
N ILE A 122 -3.31 -37.95 -29.50
CA ILE A 122 -2.84 -36.75 -28.79
C ILE A 122 -3.30 -35.48 -29.51
N GLN A 123 -3.14 -35.44 -30.83
CA GLN A 123 -3.49 -34.30 -31.69
C GLN A 123 -5.01 -34.03 -31.65
N GLN A 124 -5.83 -35.08 -31.85
CA GLN A 124 -7.28 -34.97 -31.72
C GLN A 124 -7.70 -34.45 -30.34
N SER A 125 -7.07 -34.96 -29.28
CA SER A 125 -7.35 -34.55 -27.91
C SER A 125 -6.96 -33.09 -27.62
N LYS A 126 -5.83 -32.61 -28.15
CA LYS A 126 -5.43 -31.20 -28.08
C LYS A 126 -6.46 -30.30 -28.74
N THR A 127 -6.87 -30.66 -29.96
CA THR A 127 -7.87 -29.92 -30.73
C THR A 127 -9.19 -29.81 -29.97
N GLU A 128 -9.73 -30.92 -29.47
CA GLU A 128 -10.97 -30.94 -28.67
C GLU A 128 -10.87 -30.05 -27.42
N ASN A 129 -9.72 -30.07 -26.74
CA ASN A 129 -9.50 -29.22 -25.57
C ASN A 129 -9.59 -27.73 -25.91
N PHE A 130 -8.88 -27.32 -26.96
CA PHE A 130 -8.82 -25.94 -27.38
C PHE A 130 -10.19 -25.42 -27.80
N ILE A 131 -11.00 -26.25 -28.47
CA ILE A 131 -12.38 -25.91 -28.84
C ILE A 131 -13.25 -25.72 -27.60
N GLY A 132 -13.25 -26.68 -26.68
CA GLY A 132 -14.05 -26.59 -25.46
C GLY A 132 -13.71 -25.34 -24.65
N LYS A 133 -12.42 -24.97 -24.59
CA LYS A 133 -11.98 -23.75 -23.90
C LYS A 133 -12.39 -22.48 -24.63
N ALA A 134 -12.28 -22.46 -25.96
CA ALA A 134 -12.76 -21.33 -26.74
C ALA A 134 -14.25 -21.09 -26.51
N GLU A 135 -15.07 -22.14 -26.46
CA GLU A 135 -16.52 -22.03 -26.23
C GLU A 135 -16.87 -21.53 -24.83
N GLU A 136 -16.13 -21.95 -23.81
CA GLU A 136 -16.26 -21.42 -22.45
C GLU A 136 -15.92 -19.92 -22.43
N LEU A 137 -14.81 -19.51 -23.05
CA LEU A 137 -14.37 -18.11 -23.08
C LEU A 137 -15.31 -17.21 -23.89
N ILE A 138 -15.92 -17.72 -24.96
CA ILE A 138 -16.97 -17.01 -25.71
C ILE A 138 -18.17 -16.74 -24.80
N LYS A 139 -18.60 -17.72 -24.00
CA LYS A 139 -19.69 -17.51 -23.01
C LYS A 139 -19.32 -16.47 -21.95
N GLU A 140 -18.04 -16.40 -21.57
CA GLU A 140 -17.50 -15.37 -20.66
C GLU A 140 -17.22 -14.02 -21.34
N SER A 141 -17.54 -13.84 -22.62
CA SER A 141 -17.24 -12.63 -23.41
C SER A 141 -15.74 -12.28 -23.51
N LYS A 142 -14.86 -13.28 -23.40
CA LYS A 142 -13.39 -13.17 -23.54
C LYS A 142 -12.93 -13.58 -24.94
N TYR A 143 -13.26 -12.73 -25.91
CA TYR A 143 -13.20 -13.11 -27.32
C TYR A 143 -11.78 -13.24 -27.88
N TYR A 144 -10.82 -12.39 -27.49
CA TYR A 144 -9.42 -12.51 -27.94
C TYR A 144 -8.78 -13.82 -27.47
N GLU A 145 -9.01 -14.19 -26.20
CA GLU A 145 -8.52 -15.45 -25.66
C GLU A 145 -9.18 -16.64 -26.34
N ALA A 146 -10.49 -16.56 -26.63
CA ALA A 146 -11.17 -17.59 -27.39
C ALA A 146 -10.59 -17.76 -28.80
N ILE A 147 -10.32 -16.66 -29.51
CA ILE A 147 -9.68 -16.68 -30.85
C ILE A 147 -8.30 -17.35 -30.78
N ASN A 148 -7.49 -17.05 -29.76
CA ASN A 148 -6.19 -17.69 -29.58
C ASN A 148 -6.28 -19.22 -29.39
N PHE A 149 -7.32 -19.70 -28.70
CA PHE A 149 -7.56 -21.14 -28.58
C PHE A 149 -8.07 -21.76 -29.88
N LEU A 150 -8.93 -21.07 -30.63
CA LEU A 150 -9.34 -21.53 -31.97
C LEU A 150 -8.17 -21.58 -32.95
N GLU A 151 -7.22 -20.63 -32.87
CA GLU A 151 -6.00 -20.66 -33.67
C GLU A 151 -5.14 -21.88 -33.33
N GLN A 152 -5.02 -22.22 -32.05
CA GLN A 152 -4.31 -23.43 -31.61
C GLN A 152 -5.03 -24.70 -32.10
N ALA A 153 -6.37 -24.73 -32.05
CA ALA A 153 -7.15 -25.84 -32.60
C ALA A 153 -6.91 -26.00 -34.10
N GLN A 154 -6.85 -24.90 -34.85
CA GLN A 154 -6.52 -24.93 -36.28
C GLN A 154 -5.10 -25.41 -36.54
N LYS A 155 -4.09 -24.92 -35.80
CA LYS A 155 -2.70 -25.36 -35.97
C LYS A 155 -2.51 -26.86 -35.71
N GLU A 156 -3.24 -27.39 -34.72
CA GLU A 156 -3.17 -28.83 -34.41
C GLU A 156 -3.97 -29.68 -35.41
N SER A 157 -5.11 -29.22 -35.92
CA SER A 157 -5.98 -30.06 -36.78
C SER A 157 -5.84 -29.81 -38.28
N ASN A 158 -5.25 -28.68 -38.66
CA ASN A 158 -5.32 -28.07 -39.99
C ASN A 158 -6.77 -27.84 -40.51
N ASN A 159 -7.79 -27.88 -39.65
CA ASN A 159 -9.18 -27.67 -40.07
C ASN A 159 -9.49 -26.16 -40.23
N LEU A 160 -9.89 -25.77 -41.44
CA LEU A 160 -10.24 -24.39 -41.81
C LEU A 160 -11.56 -23.90 -41.20
N ASP A 161 -12.44 -24.79 -40.73
CA ASP A 161 -13.71 -24.38 -40.10
C ASP A 161 -13.46 -23.57 -38.81
N TYR A 162 -12.33 -23.79 -38.13
CA TYR A 162 -11.95 -22.95 -36.99
C TYR A 162 -11.58 -21.53 -37.41
N ILE A 163 -11.02 -21.34 -38.61
CA ILE A 163 -10.77 -20.00 -39.16
C ILE A 163 -12.09 -19.32 -39.51
N LYS A 164 -13.07 -20.04 -40.08
CA LYS A 164 -14.42 -19.50 -40.32
C LYS A 164 -15.08 -19.06 -39.01
N LYS A 165 -14.98 -19.89 -37.96
CA LYS A 165 -15.48 -19.54 -36.61
C LYS A 165 -14.80 -18.30 -36.03
N ILE A 166 -13.48 -18.15 -36.22
CA ILE A 166 -12.74 -16.93 -35.85
C ILE A 166 -13.28 -15.71 -36.60
N ALA A 167 -13.53 -15.85 -37.91
CA ALA A 167 -14.08 -14.77 -38.73
C ALA A 167 -15.48 -14.36 -38.26
N ASP A 168 -16.36 -15.32 -37.99
CA ASP A 168 -17.71 -15.08 -37.48
C ASP A 168 -17.70 -14.32 -36.15
N ILE A 169 -16.87 -14.76 -35.20
CA ILE A 169 -16.71 -14.09 -33.91
C ILE A 169 -16.16 -12.68 -34.11
N SER A 170 -15.15 -12.53 -34.96
CA SER A 170 -14.50 -11.23 -35.17
C SER A 170 -15.44 -10.20 -35.77
N LEU A 171 -16.25 -10.58 -36.77
CA LEU A 171 -17.26 -9.69 -37.34
C LEU A 171 -18.40 -9.41 -36.37
N LYS A 172 -18.95 -10.44 -35.74
CA LYS A 172 -20.08 -10.32 -34.80
C LYS A 172 -19.76 -9.37 -33.63
N TYR A 173 -18.54 -9.43 -33.12
CA TYR A 173 -18.10 -8.64 -31.97
C TYR A 173 -17.19 -7.45 -32.35
N LYS A 174 -17.13 -7.08 -33.64
CA LYS A 174 -16.39 -5.92 -34.17
C LYS A 174 -14.89 -5.93 -33.83
N LEU A 175 -14.27 -7.10 -33.78
CA LEU A 175 -12.82 -7.31 -33.60
C LEU A 175 -12.13 -7.24 -34.97
N TYR A 176 -12.18 -6.07 -35.61
CA TYR A 176 -11.78 -5.91 -37.01
C TYR A 176 -10.30 -6.23 -37.24
N ASP A 177 -9.41 -5.94 -36.28
CA ASP A 177 -8.00 -6.29 -36.35
C ASP A 177 -7.78 -7.81 -36.52
N GLN A 178 -8.50 -8.62 -35.73
CA GLN A 178 -8.43 -10.07 -35.85
C GLN A 178 -8.98 -10.52 -37.19
N PHE A 179 -10.15 -10.02 -37.59
CA PHE A 179 -10.74 -10.38 -38.87
C PHE A 179 -9.81 -10.08 -40.06
N ILE A 180 -9.19 -8.89 -40.09
CA ILE A 180 -8.26 -8.48 -41.15
C ILE A 180 -7.03 -9.38 -41.16
N LYS A 181 -6.41 -9.60 -39.99
CA LYS A 181 -5.25 -10.50 -39.85
C LYS A 181 -5.50 -11.87 -40.45
N TYR A 182 -6.66 -12.47 -40.17
CA TYR A 182 -7.01 -13.78 -40.73
C TYR A 182 -7.41 -13.72 -42.22
N SER A 183 -8.01 -12.61 -42.68
CA SER A 183 -8.36 -12.39 -44.09
C SER A 183 -7.14 -12.24 -45.00
N VAL A 184 -6.05 -11.66 -44.49
CA VAL A 184 -4.76 -11.61 -45.19
C VAL A 184 -4.24 -13.03 -45.41
N LYS A 185 -4.24 -13.83 -44.34
CA LYS A 185 -3.64 -15.17 -44.29
C LYS A 185 -4.45 -16.25 -45.02
N PHE A 186 -5.78 -16.18 -44.99
CA PHE A 186 -6.69 -17.19 -45.53
C PHE A 186 -7.66 -16.57 -46.53
N LYS A 187 -7.54 -16.97 -47.80
CA LYS A 187 -8.32 -16.37 -48.91
C LYS A 187 -9.82 -16.60 -48.76
N GLU A 188 -10.21 -17.72 -48.16
CA GLU A 188 -11.58 -18.17 -47.94
C GLU A 188 -12.38 -17.21 -47.05
N ILE A 189 -11.69 -16.44 -46.19
CA ILE A 189 -12.34 -15.49 -45.27
C ILE A 189 -12.69 -14.17 -45.96
N ARG A 190 -12.02 -13.83 -47.06
CA ARG A 190 -12.21 -12.56 -47.76
C ARG A 190 -13.64 -12.40 -48.29
N GLY A 191 -14.30 -13.51 -48.65
CA GLY A 191 -15.68 -13.52 -49.12
C GLY A 191 -16.72 -13.10 -48.08
N TYR A 192 -16.34 -12.99 -46.80
CA TYR A 192 -17.21 -12.48 -45.74
C TYR A 192 -17.36 -10.95 -45.80
N ILE A 193 -16.51 -10.25 -46.55
CA ILE A 193 -16.63 -8.81 -46.78
C ILE A 193 -17.54 -8.60 -48.00
N THR A 194 -18.80 -8.28 -47.75
CA THR A 194 -19.78 -8.00 -48.81
C THR A 194 -19.74 -6.53 -49.27
N ASP A 195 -19.28 -5.63 -48.40
CA ASP A 195 -19.18 -4.19 -48.66
C ASP A 195 -17.85 -3.66 -48.12
N TYR A 196 -16.87 -3.52 -49.02
CA TYR A 196 -15.51 -3.10 -48.66
C TYR A 196 -15.46 -1.67 -48.10
N PRO A 197 -16.07 -0.65 -48.74
CA PRO A 197 -16.08 0.70 -48.18
C PRO A 197 -16.63 0.77 -46.74
N ASN A 198 -17.78 0.13 -46.48
CA ASN A 198 -18.37 0.17 -45.14
C ASN A 198 -17.54 -0.61 -44.10
N PHE A 199 -16.94 -1.73 -44.49
CA PHE A 199 -16.04 -2.49 -43.63
C PHE A 199 -14.79 -1.68 -43.24
N LEU A 200 -14.16 -1.02 -44.20
CA LEU A 200 -12.95 -0.20 -43.96
C LEU A 200 -13.26 1.02 -43.09
N ASN A 201 -14.36 1.73 -43.37
CA ASN A 201 -14.80 2.86 -42.54
C ASN A 201 -15.10 2.43 -41.09
N SER A 202 -15.71 1.26 -40.92
CA SER A 202 -15.96 0.68 -39.59
C SER A 202 -14.66 0.30 -38.88
N THR A 203 -13.67 -0.20 -39.62
CA THR A 203 -12.34 -0.50 -39.10
C THR A 203 -11.64 0.78 -38.63
N PHE A 204 -11.62 1.84 -39.45
CA PHE A 204 -10.98 3.12 -39.09
C PHE A 204 -11.56 3.70 -37.80
N LYS A 205 -12.88 3.64 -37.63
CA LYS A 205 -13.54 4.06 -36.37
C LYS A 205 -13.10 3.23 -35.17
N SER A 206 -12.90 1.92 -35.36
CA SER A 206 -12.52 1.02 -34.26
C SER A 206 -11.07 1.15 -33.82
N ILE A 207 -10.15 1.52 -34.73
CA ILE A 207 -8.72 1.55 -34.41
C ILE A 207 -8.31 2.82 -33.65
N ILE A 208 -9.18 3.84 -33.54
CA ILE A 208 -8.88 5.10 -32.83
C ILE A 208 -8.42 4.82 -31.38
N ASP A 209 -9.06 3.88 -30.70
CA ASP A 209 -8.78 3.53 -29.30
C ASP A 209 -7.63 2.54 -29.11
N TYR A 210 -6.96 2.11 -30.19
CA TYR A 210 -5.88 1.13 -30.10
C TYR A 210 -4.54 1.76 -29.71
N GLU A 211 -3.69 0.98 -29.04
CA GLU A 211 -2.28 1.30 -28.85
C GLU A 211 -1.54 1.36 -30.19
N LEU A 212 -0.46 2.14 -30.27
CA LEU A 212 0.21 2.44 -31.55
C LEU A 212 0.67 1.19 -32.30
N TYR A 213 1.31 0.21 -31.64
CA TYR A 213 1.77 -1.02 -32.32
C TYR A 213 0.59 -1.77 -32.96
N ARG A 214 -0.56 -1.80 -32.29
CA ARG A 214 -1.76 -2.49 -32.77
C ARG A 214 -2.42 -1.73 -33.91
N LYS A 215 -2.40 -0.39 -33.87
CA LYS A 215 -2.80 0.46 -35.02
C LYS A 215 -1.93 0.15 -36.24
N ILE A 216 -0.60 0.09 -36.05
CA ILE A 216 0.35 -0.20 -37.12
C ILE A 216 0.10 -1.58 -37.72
N ASP A 217 0.01 -2.63 -36.89
CA ASP A 217 -0.26 -3.99 -37.37
C ASP A 217 -1.59 -4.08 -38.12
N THR A 218 -2.64 -3.44 -37.61
CA THR A 218 -3.95 -3.40 -38.29
C THR A 218 -3.87 -2.69 -39.64
N ILE A 219 -3.19 -1.55 -39.71
CA ILE A 219 -3.01 -0.78 -40.96
C ILE A 219 -2.15 -1.54 -41.98
N LEU A 220 -1.08 -2.20 -41.54
CA LEU A 220 -0.25 -3.05 -42.39
C LEU A 220 -1.07 -4.23 -42.96
N ASN A 221 -1.79 -4.95 -42.11
CA ASN A 221 -2.63 -6.06 -42.54
C ASN A 221 -3.77 -5.57 -43.48
N LEU A 222 -4.32 -4.38 -43.23
CA LEU A 222 -5.35 -3.80 -44.09
C LEU A 222 -4.78 -3.41 -45.46
N ARG A 223 -3.59 -2.80 -45.50
CA ARG A 223 -2.86 -2.53 -46.76
C ARG A 223 -2.57 -3.83 -47.51
N ASP A 224 -2.09 -4.85 -46.82
CA ASP A 224 -1.74 -6.14 -47.43
C ASP A 224 -2.99 -6.88 -47.91
N LEU A 225 -4.12 -6.75 -47.21
CA LEU A 225 -5.42 -7.20 -47.66
C LEU A 225 -5.84 -6.49 -48.95
N LEU A 226 -5.69 -5.16 -49.04
CA LEU A 226 -6.00 -4.39 -50.24
C LEU A 226 -5.11 -4.78 -51.43
N LEU A 227 -3.82 -5.07 -51.21
CA LEU A 227 -2.90 -5.53 -52.26
C LEU A 227 -3.30 -6.89 -52.87
N ASN A 228 -4.16 -7.66 -52.20
CA ASN A 228 -4.66 -8.93 -52.70
C ASN A 228 -5.85 -8.79 -53.65
N PHE A 229 -6.40 -7.58 -53.85
CA PHE A 229 -7.57 -7.34 -54.72
C PHE A 229 -7.18 -6.74 -56.08
N PRO A 230 -8.04 -6.87 -57.11
CA PRO A 230 -7.84 -6.19 -58.39
C PRO A 230 -7.68 -4.68 -58.21
N LYS A 231 -6.72 -4.09 -58.94
CA LYS A 231 -6.33 -2.67 -58.79
C LYS A 231 -7.53 -1.72 -58.94
N ASP A 232 -8.44 -2.00 -59.89
CA ASP A 232 -9.61 -1.16 -60.14
C ASP A 232 -10.58 -1.15 -58.95
N LEU A 233 -10.84 -2.33 -58.36
CA LEU A 233 -11.68 -2.47 -57.16
C LEU A 233 -11.08 -1.72 -55.97
N VAL A 234 -9.75 -1.79 -55.80
CA VAL A 234 -9.05 -1.06 -54.73
C VAL A 234 -9.20 0.45 -54.93
N ILE A 235 -8.96 0.97 -56.14
CA ILE A 235 -9.08 2.41 -56.42
C ILE A 235 -10.51 2.89 -56.19
N GLU A 236 -11.52 2.14 -56.65
CA GLU A 236 -12.92 2.48 -56.42
C GLU A 236 -13.27 2.48 -54.92
N THR A 237 -12.76 1.50 -54.18
CA THR A 237 -12.96 1.41 -52.72
C THR A 237 -12.31 2.59 -52.02
N LEU A 238 -11.05 2.91 -52.34
CA LEU A 238 -10.30 4.03 -51.75
C LEU A 238 -11.01 5.38 -51.98
N LYS A 239 -11.74 5.56 -53.09
CA LYS A 239 -12.53 6.78 -53.35
C LYS A 239 -13.78 6.92 -52.47
N LYS A 240 -14.30 5.82 -51.92
CA LYS A 240 -15.55 5.77 -51.14
C LYS A 240 -15.33 5.72 -49.62
N ILE A 241 -14.08 5.58 -49.17
CA ILE A 241 -13.74 5.50 -47.75
C ILE A 241 -13.26 6.84 -47.20
N ASP A 242 -13.53 7.06 -45.92
CA ASP A 242 -13.08 8.23 -45.18
C ASP A 242 -11.72 7.94 -44.53
N VAL A 243 -10.65 8.01 -45.32
CA VAL A 243 -9.28 7.77 -44.83
C VAL A 243 -8.85 8.83 -43.80
N ILE A 244 -9.49 10.00 -43.78
CA ILE A 244 -9.20 11.08 -42.83
C ILE A 244 -9.50 10.63 -41.39
N ALA A 245 -10.41 9.66 -41.20
CA ALA A 245 -10.67 9.04 -39.91
C ALA A 245 -9.42 8.36 -39.29
N VAL A 246 -8.38 8.07 -40.08
CA VAL A 246 -7.06 7.71 -39.58
C VAL A 246 -6.28 9.00 -39.30
N GLU A 247 -6.45 9.59 -38.12
CA GLU A 247 -5.92 10.93 -37.81
C GLU A 247 -4.41 11.06 -38.05
N ASN A 248 -3.64 10.04 -37.66
CA ASN A 248 -2.18 10.05 -37.76
C ASN A 248 -1.70 10.04 -39.25
N PRO A 249 -1.05 11.10 -39.75
CA PRO A 249 -0.57 11.19 -41.13
C PRO A 249 0.40 10.08 -41.52
N ILE A 250 1.22 9.59 -40.58
CA ILE A 250 2.19 8.51 -40.81
C ILE A 250 1.45 7.21 -41.11
N LEU A 251 0.38 6.90 -40.36
CA LEU A 251 -0.44 5.71 -40.59
C LEU A 251 -1.24 5.79 -41.89
N ARG A 252 -1.76 6.98 -42.24
CA ARG A 252 -2.38 7.22 -43.55
C ARG A 252 -1.41 6.97 -44.69
N TYR A 253 -0.19 7.46 -44.57
CA TYR A 253 0.83 7.25 -45.58
C TYR A 253 1.22 5.77 -45.68
N LEU A 254 1.39 5.10 -44.53
CA LEU A 254 1.67 3.66 -44.46
C LEU A 254 0.63 2.84 -45.22
N LEU A 255 -0.65 3.19 -45.07
CA LEU A 255 -1.76 2.56 -45.77
C LEU A 255 -1.71 2.80 -47.30
N LEU A 256 -1.50 4.05 -47.72
CA LEU A 256 -1.76 4.47 -49.10
C LEU A 256 -0.55 4.39 -50.04
N HIS A 257 0.68 4.48 -49.54
CA HIS A 257 1.86 4.71 -50.39
C HIS A 257 2.09 3.64 -51.47
N LYS A 258 1.67 2.39 -51.26
CA LYS A 258 1.78 1.31 -52.26
C LYS A 258 0.82 1.48 -53.45
N PHE A 259 -0.22 2.30 -53.29
CA PHE A 259 -1.25 2.54 -54.30
C PHE A 259 -1.04 3.86 -55.06
N ALA A 260 0.06 4.58 -54.80
CA ALA A 260 0.36 5.89 -55.38
C ALA A 260 0.36 5.92 -56.94
N SER A 261 0.53 4.78 -57.60
CA SER A 261 0.43 4.68 -59.07
C SER A 261 -1.00 4.74 -59.62
N GLY A 262 -2.03 4.71 -58.77
CA GLY A 262 -3.44 4.70 -59.17
C GLY A 262 -4.33 5.71 -58.44
N ILE A 263 -3.77 6.47 -57.50
CA ILE A 263 -4.48 7.49 -56.73
C ILE A 263 -3.62 8.75 -56.60
N TYR A 264 -4.27 9.91 -56.46
CA TYR A 264 -3.58 11.14 -56.12
C TYR A 264 -3.49 11.27 -54.59
N LEU A 265 -2.30 11.04 -54.02
CA LEU A 265 -2.14 10.97 -52.55
C LEU A 265 -2.62 12.25 -51.85
N ASP A 266 -2.42 13.43 -52.44
CA ASP A 266 -2.79 14.71 -51.83
C ASP A 266 -4.27 14.85 -51.49
N ASP A 267 -5.14 14.09 -52.18
CA ASP A 267 -6.57 14.07 -51.91
C ASP A 267 -6.91 13.50 -50.53
N PHE A 268 -6.02 12.68 -49.97
CA PHE A 268 -6.17 12.00 -48.67
C PHE A 268 -5.48 12.73 -47.50
N PHE A 269 -4.79 13.84 -47.80
CA PHE A 269 -4.07 14.67 -46.83
C PHE A 269 -4.54 16.13 -46.86
N LYS A 270 -5.81 16.39 -47.20
CA LYS A 270 -6.40 17.74 -47.34
C LYS A 270 -6.24 18.63 -46.10
N ASP A 271 -6.12 18.02 -44.93
CA ASP A 271 -5.83 18.64 -43.64
C ASP A 271 -4.42 19.22 -43.51
N LEU A 272 -3.44 18.77 -44.32
CA LEU A 272 -2.10 19.33 -44.33
C LEU A 272 -2.01 20.61 -45.20
N PRO A 273 -1.26 21.66 -44.79
CA PRO A 273 -1.04 22.86 -45.60
C PRO A 273 -0.47 22.54 -46.99
N LYS A 274 -0.91 23.25 -48.04
CA LYS A 274 -0.42 23.05 -49.43
C LYS A 274 1.10 23.15 -49.55
N SER A 275 1.74 24.03 -48.78
CA SER A 275 3.21 24.19 -48.75
C SER A 275 3.96 22.95 -48.25
N ARG A 276 3.29 22.08 -47.47
CA ARG A 276 3.85 20.85 -46.90
C ARG A 276 3.60 19.60 -47.75
N LYS A 277 2.90 19.73 -48.89
CA LYS A 277 2.56 18.61 -49.80
C LYS A 277 3.49 18.45 -51.00
N LEU A 278 4.30 19.46 -51.31
CA LEU A 278 5.21 19.45 -52.46
C LEU A 278 6.14 18.21 -52.46
N ASP A 279 6.50 17.71 -51.28
CA ASP A 279 7.11 16.38 -51.10
C ASP A 279 6.49 15.68 -49.86
N LEU A 280 5.31 15.06 -50.06
CA LEU A 280 4.57 14.38 -49.00
C LEU A 280 5.39 13.27 -48.31
N LYS A 281 6.26 12.57 -49.05
CA LYS A 281 7.08 11.49 -48.48
C LYS A 281 8.10 12.06 -47.50
N GLU A 282 8.78 13.13 -47.88
CA GLU A 282 9.76 13.79 -47.03
C GLU A 282 9.10 14.46 -45.82
N GLU A 283 7.91 15.04 -45.99
CA GLU A 283 7.18 15.64 -44.87
C GLU A 283 6.69 14.59 -43.85
N VAL A 284 6.16 13.46 -44.32
CA VAL A 284 5.81 12.34 -43.42
C VAL A 284 7.05 11.77 -42.73
N ALA A 285 8.19 11.72 -43.43
CA ALA A 285 9.46 11.33 -42.82
C ALA A 285 9.86 12.27 -41.66
N LYS A 286 9.65 13.59 -41.78
CA LYS A 286 9.89 14.55 -40.67
C LYS A 286 8.95 14.29 -39.50
N TYR A 287 7.64 14.17 -39.74
CA TYR A 287 6.68 13.83 -38.66
C TYR A 287 7.03 12.52 -37.96
N MET A 288 7.55 11.55 -38.71
CA MET A 288 8.01 10.29 -38.18
C MET A 288 9.19 10.49 -37.22
N LEU A 289 10.20 11.27 -37.61
CA LEU A 289 11.34 11.60 -36.73
C LEU A 289 10.91 12.39 -35.48
N GLU A 290 10.00 13.36 -35.63
CA GLU A 290 9.42 14.11 -34.51
C GLU A 290 8.69 13.18 -33.53
N SER A 291 7.86 12.26 -34.05
CA SER A 291 7.14 11.27 -33.25
C SER A 291 8.09 10.35 -32.48
N VAL A 292 9.22 9.91 -33.07
CA VAL A 292 10.25 9.14 -32.33
C VAL A 292 10.86 9.97 -31.22
N ASN A 293 11.19 11.23 -31.49
CA ASN A 293 11.80 12.10 -30.47
C ASN A 293 10.84 12.31 -29.30
N GLU A 294 9.56 12.56 -29.58
CA GLU A 294 8.52 12.70 -28.58
C GLU A 294 8.33 11.40 -27.78
N ALA A 295 8.26 10.25 -28.46
CA ALA A 295 8.16 8.94 -27.81
C ALA A 295 9.37 8.65 -26.90
N ILE A 296 10.58 9.02 -27.30
CA ILE A 296 11.79 8.91 -26.47
C ILE A 296 11.70 9.82 -25.25
N LEU A 297 11.25 11.08 -25.42
CA LEU A 297 11.07 12.03 -24.33
C LEU A 297 10.01 11.56 -23.32
N ASN A 298 8.93 10.95 -23.81
CA ASN A 298 7.84 10.40 -23.01
C ASN A 298 8.16 9.01 -22.43
N MET A 299 9.33 8.45 -22.74
CA MET A 299 9.77 7.12 -22.32
C MET A 299 8.79 5.99 -22.71
N GLU A 300 8.31 6.04 -23.94
CA GLU A 300 7.39 5.05 -24.50
C GLU A 300 7.96 3.62 -24.54
N SER A 301 7.07 2.62 -24.58
CA SER A 301 7.44 1.21 -24.52
C SER A 301 8.32 0.73 -25.68
N GLU A 302 8.99 -0.40 -25.48
CA GLU A 302 9.77 -1.05 -26.55
C GLU A 302 8.88 -1.44 -27.75
N ASP A 303 7.65 -1.90 -27.51
CA ASP A 303 6.67 -2.23 -28.55
C ASP A 303 6.28 -1.01 -29.40
N THR A 304 6.16 0.17 -28.76
CA THR A 304 5.94 1.45 -29.47
C THR A 304 7.11 1.76 -30.40
N MET A 305 8.35 1.57 -29.92
CA MET A 305 9.57 1.79 -30.69
C MET A 305 9.70 0.82 -31.86
N ASP A 306 9.36 -0.45 -31.66
CA ASP A 306 9.33 -1.45 -32.74
C ASP A 306 8.25 -1.14 -33.78
N GLY A 307 7.12 -0.57 -33.36
CA GLY A 307 6.13 -0.02 -34.28
C GLY A 307 6.73 1.02 -35.23
N TYR A 308 7.50 1.97 -34.70
CA TYR A 308 8.17 2.99 -35.49
C TYR A 308 9.23 2.43 -36.45
N LEU A 309 9.98 1.41 -36.02
CA LEU A 309 10.90 0.68 -36.88
C LEU A 309 10.16 -0.02 -38.04
N ASN A 310 9.05 -0.69 -37.75
CA ASN A 310 8.22 -1.35 -38.76
C ASN A 310 7.71 -0.34 -39.80
N ILE A 311 7.30 0.86 -39.39
CA ILE A 311 6.92 1.94 -40.32
C ILE A 311 8.10 2.33 -41.20
N ALA A 312 9.26 2.60 -40.60
CA ALA A 312 10.47 3.00 -41.32
C ALA A 312 10.90 1.95 -42.36
N GLU A 313 10.89 0.67 -42.00
CA GLU A 313 11.18 -0.46 -42.88
C GLU A 313 10.21 -0.52 -44.07
N ASN A 314 8.91 -0.36 -43.81
CA ASN A 314 7.87 -0.48 -44.82
C ASN A 314 7.86 0.70 -45.81
N CYS A 315 7.99 1.93 -45.31
CA CYS A 315 7.87 3.16 -46.09
C CYS A 315 9.17 3.59 -46.78
N LYS A 316 10.34 3.08 -46.31
CA LYS A 316 11.67 3.41 -46.85
C LYS A 316 11.91 4.92 -46.95
N PHE A 317 11.77 5.63 -45.83
CA PHE A 317 12.05 7.06 -45.75
C PHE A 317 13.55 7.35 -45.85
N ASN A 318 13.90 8.56 -46.30
CA ASN A 318 15.30 8.98 -46.47
C ASN A 318 16.05 9.10 -45.13
N ASN A 319 15.33 9.38 -44.04
CA ASN A 319 15.87 9.54 -42.69
C ASN A 319 15.88 8.24 -41.87
N ASN A 320 15.64 7.09 -42.49
CA ASN A 320 15.57 5.79 -41.82
C ASN A 320 16.81 5.50 -40.95
N SER A 321 18.01 5.78 -41.45
CA SER A 321 19.27 5.57 -40.70
C SER A 321 19.29 6.32 -39.36
N VAL A 322 18.77 7.54 -39.34
CA VAL A 322 18.68 8.38 -38.13
C VAL A 322 17.65 7.79 -37.16
N ILE A 323 16.51 7.32 -37.66
CA ILE A 323 15.46 6.68 -36.86
C ILE A 323 16.00 5.39 -36.21
N TYR A 324 16.62 4.49 -36.99
CA TYR A 324 17.23 3.26 -36.48
C TYR A 324 18.25 3.53 -35.38
N SER A 325 19.14 4.50 -35.61
CA SER A 325 20.18 4.87 -34.66
C SER A 325 19.58 5.40 -33.34
N LYS A 326 18.63 6.34 -33.42
CA LYS A 326 17.97 6.90 -32.22
C LYS A 326 17.23 5.84 -31.41
N ILE A 327 16.47 4.98 -32.08
CA ILE A 327 15.73 3.90 -31.41
C ILE A 327 16.69 2.88 -30.82
N GLY A 328 17.75 2.49 -31.53
CA GLY A 328 18.77 1.57 -31.03
C GLY A 328 19.43 2.07 -29.74
N VAL A 329 19.89 3.34 -29.74
CA VAL A 329 20.47 3.98 -28.54
C VAL A 329 19.45 4.05 -27.40
N TYR A 330 18.19 4.33 -27.70
CA TYR A 330 17.14 4.37 -26.69
C TYR A 330 16.87 3.00 -26.06
N LYS A 331 16.75 1.93 -26.87
CA LYS A 331 16.58 0.56 -26.39
C LYS A 331 17.75 0.07 -25.54
N GLU A 332 18.98 0.42 -25.93
CA GLU A 332 20.18 0.12 -25.14
C GLU A 332 20.10 0.80 -23.77
N LYS A 333 19.77 2.11 -23.74
CA LYS A 333 19.57 2.85 -22.48
C LYS A 333 18.46 2.27 -21.61
N LEU A 334 17.33 1.85 -22.20
CA LEU A 334 16.26 1.18 -21.47
C LEU A 334 16.73 -0.14 -20.86
N THR A 335 17.50 -0.92 -21.64
CA THR A 335 18.08 -2.18 -21.18
C THR A 335 19.04 -1.94 -20.02
N ASP A 336 19.91 -0.95 -20.12
CA ASP A 336 20.85 -0.57 -19.05
C ASP A 336 20.12 -0.09 -17.80
N LEU A 337 19.08 0.73 -17.93
CA LEU A 337 18.24 1.17 -16.83
C LEU A 337 17.53 0.00 -16.15
N TYR A 338 17.02 -0.95 -16.94
CA TYR A 338 16.41 -2.17 -16.42
C TYR A 338 17.42 -3.03 -15.66
N LEU A 339 18.62 -3.24 -16.24
CA LEU A 339 19.71 -3.97 -15.60
C LEU A 339 20.16 -3.31 -14.30
N GLU A 340 20.26 -1.99 -14.27
CA GLU A 340 20.61 -1.22 -13.08
C GLU A 340 19.52 -1.33 -12.00
N GLY A 341 18.24 -1.22 -12.37
CA GLY A 341 17.12 -1.45 -11.46
C GLY A 341 17.12 -2.88 -10.88
N LEU A 342 17.47 -3.89 -11.68
CA LEU A 342 17.63 -5.26 -11.21
C LEU A 342 18.81 -5.43 -10.24
N LYS A 343 19.97 -4.82 -10.53
CA LYS A 343 21.13 -4.82 -9.63
C LYS A 343 20.78 -4.18 -8.29
N GLN A 344 20.05 -3.07 -8.30
CA GLN A 344 19.59 -2.39 -7.09
C GLN A 344 18.62 -3.25 -6.28
N LYS A 345 17.67 -3.94 -6.93
CA LYS A 345 16.78 -4.91 -6.28
C LYS A 345 17.54 -6.08 -5.65
N HIS A 346 18.57 -6.60 -6.33
CA HIS A 346 19.42 -7.67 -5.80
C HIS A 346 20.25 -7.21 -4.60
N ALA A 347 20.86 -6.02 -4.68
CA ALA A 347 21.59 -5.43 -3.57
C ALA A 347 20.70 -5.24 -2.33
N PHE A 348 19.47 -4.76 -2.53
CA PHE A 348 18.48 -4.64 -1.45
C PHE A 348 18.16 -5.98 -0.79
N LEU A 349 17.92 -7.03 -1.58
CA LEU A 349 17.69 -8.37 -1.05
C LEU A 349 18.90 -8.90 -0.26
N ARG A 350 20.11 -8.69 -0.77
CA ARG A 350 21.34 -9.09 -0.10
C ARG A 350 21.45 -8.41 1.28
N SER A 351 21.16 -7.11 1.34
CA SER A 351 21.08 -6.38 2.62
C SER A 351 20.01 -6.96 3.55
N LEU A 352 18.84 -7.33 3.02
CA LEU A 352 17.77 -7.98 3.81
C LEU A 352 18.19 -9.35 4.37
N VAL A 353 18.87 -10.17 3.58
CA VAL A 353 19.34 -11.50 4.00
C VAL A 353 20.46 -11.38 5.03
N ILE A 354 21.40 -10.45 4.84
CA ILE A 354 22.44 -10.15 5.82
C ILE A 354 21.80 -9.69 7.13
N ALA A 355 20.80 -8.80 7.07
CA ALA A 355 20.13 -8.28 8.25
C ALA A 355 19.36 -9.36 9.04
N ASN A 356 18.78 -10.36 8.36
CA ASN A 356 18.00 -11.43 9.00
C ASN A 356 18.82 -12.66 9.39
N THR A 357 19.94 -12.93 8.71
CA THR A 357 20.72 -14.15 8.93
C THR A 357 22.12 -13.89 9.48
N HIS A 358 22.48 -12.62 9.67
CA HIS A 358 23.81 -12.14 10.09
C HIS A 358 24.97 -12.66 9.22
N ALA A 359 24.66 -13.16 8.03
CA ALA A 359 25.61 -13.72 7.08
C ALA A 359 25.17 -13.39 5.65
N ASP A 360 26.15 -13.12 4.80
CA ASP A 360 25.92 -12.82 3.40
C ASP A 360 25.75 -14.10 2.57
N LYS A 361 24.63 -14.80 2.82
CA LYS A 361 24.30 -16.08 2.18
C LYS A 361 24.08 -15.95 0.66
N LEU A 362 23.91 -14.73 0.16
CA LEU A 362 23.69 -14.45 -1.26
C LEU A 362 24.98 -14.07 -2.01
N LYS A 363 26.11 -13.87 -1.32
CA LYS A 363 27.41 -13.47 -1.91
C LYS A 363 27.91 -14.40 -3.03
N GLN A 364 27.60 -15.70 -2.94
CA GLN A 364 28.09 -16.72 -3.86
C GLN A 364 27.05 -17.11 -4.94
N MET A 365 25.83 -16.59 -4.86
CA MET A 365 24.79 -16.89 -5.85
C MET A 365 25.02 -16.07 -7.12
N LYS A 366 25.21 -16.75 -8.25
CA LYS A 366 25.30 -16.09 -9.57
C LYS A 366 23.95 -15.43 -9.87
N PHE A 367 23.97 -14.12 -10.09
CA PHE A 367 22.83 -13.38 -10.60
C PHE A 367 22.45 -13.89 -12.00
N THR A 368 21.32 -14.57 -12.12
CA THR A 368 20.83 -15.08 -13.42
C THR A 368 19.87 -14.09 -14.06
N TYR A 369 20.31 -13.48 -15.16
CA TYR A 369 19.59 -12.44 -15.93
C TYR A 369 18.28 -12.91 -16.59
N LYS A 370 18.03 -14.22 -16.70
CA LYS A 370 16.82 -14.76 -17.34
C LYS A 370 15.66 -14.84 -16.35
N TYR A 371 14.90 -13.77 -16.30
CA TYR A 371 13.57 -13.76 -15.69
C TYR A 371 12.56 -14.41 -16.63
N ASN A 372 12.35 -15.72 -16.51
CA ASN A 372 11.10 -16.31 -16.99
C ASN A 372 10.03 -15.83 -16.02
N TYR A 373 9.18 -14.87 -16.39
CA TYR A 373 7.97 -14.51 -15.64
C TYR A 373 7.28 -15.80 -15.20
N PRO A 374 7.39 -16.24 -13.94
CA PRO A 374 6.54 -17.30 -13.47
C PRO A 374 5.24 -16.57 -13.17
N THR A 375 4.20 -16.79 -13.96
CA THR A 375 2.82 -16.52 -13.58
C THR A 375 2.57 -17.18 -12.22
N LEU A 376 2.88 -16.45 -11.14
CA LEU A 376 2.97 -16.87 -9.74
C LEU A 376 1.55 -16.98 -9.19
N ILE A 377 0.79 -17.96 -9.68
CA ILE A 377 -0.46 -18.36 -9.06
C ILE A 377 -0.20 -19.53 -8.12
N TRP A 378 -0.14 -19.34 -6.81
CA TRP A 378 0.00 -20.49 -5.89
C TRP A 378 -0.76 -20.39 -4.58
N ALA A 379 -1.52 -21.45 -4.34
CA ALA A 379 -1.80 -21.99 -3.02
C ALA A 379 -0.69 -23.02 -2.70
N SER A 380 0.05 -22.80 -1.62
CA SER A 380 0.84 -23.84 -0.95
C SER A 380 0.00 -24.35 0.23
N SER A 381 -0.27 -25.66 0.27
CA SER A 381 -0.96 -26.30 1.40
C SER A 381 0.01 -26.86 2.46
N SER A 382 1.33 -26.68 2.30
CA SER A 382 2.32 -27.39 3.12
C SER A 382 3.32 -26.53 3.89
N ARG A 383 3.21 -25.20 3.84
CA ARG A 383 3.84 -24.30 4.82
C ARG A 383 2.93 -23.09 4.96
N SER A 384 2.81 -22.56 6.16
CA SER A 384 2.09 -21.33 6.54
C SER A 384 2.68 -20.06 5.90
N GLU A 385 3.08 -20.13 4.63
CA GLU A 385 3.72 -19.04 3.90
C GLU A 385 2.63 -18.10 3.39
N THR A 386 2.56 -16.92 4.00
CA THR A 386 1.52 -15.94 3.70
C THR A 386 1.62 -15.38 2.27
N PRO A 387 0.49 -14.96 1.67
CA PRO A 387 0.45 -14.24 0.38
C PRO A 387 1.39 -13.04 0.26
N LEU A 388 1.80 -12.45 1.40
CA LEU A 388 2.75 -11.35 1.51
C LEU A 388 4.14 -11.67 0.94
N TYR A 389 4.68 -12.83 1.29
CA TYR A 389 5.97 -13.28 0.82
C TYR A 389 6.04 -13.37 -0.71
N TYR A 390 4.96 -13.89 -1.29
CA TYR A 390 4.86 -14.14 -2.72
C TYR A 390 4.62 -12.85 -3.51
N TYR A 391 3.84 -11.92 -2.96
CA TYR A 391 3.65 -10.59 -3.53
C TYR A 391 4.97 -9.81 -3.63
N ILE A 392 5.83 -9.90 -2.61
CA ILE A 392 7.13 -9.23 -2.61
C ILE A 392 8.08 -9.88 -3.63
N LEU A 393 8.12 -11.21 -3.72
CA LEU A 393 8.88 -11.90 -4.76
C LEU A 393 8.48 -11.51 -6.17
N GLU A 394 7.17 -11.40 -6.41
CA GLU A 394 6.62 -11.00 -7.70
C GLU A 394 7.05 -9.58 -8.08
N LYS A 395 6.92 -8.61 -7.16
CA LYS A 395 7.23 -7.20 -7.45
C LYS A 395 8.73 -6.88 -7.45
N CYS A 396 9.53 -7.60 -6.66
CA CYS A 396 10.98 -7.45 -6.64
C CYS A 396 11.67 -8.28 -7.73
N GLY A 397 10.96 -9.14 -8.45
CA GLY A 397 11.57 -10.04 -9.44
C GLY A 397 12.61 -10.93 -8.77
N LEU A 398 12.21 -11.70 -7.75
CA LEU A 398 13.08 -12.67 -7.06
C LEU A 398 12.51 -14.10 -7.07
N GLU A 399 13.38 -15.13 -6.97
CA GLU A 399 12.96 -16.54 -6.90
C GLU A 399 12.59 -17.00 -5.48
N ARG A 400 11.76 -18.05 -5.37
CA ARG A 400 11.22 -18.58 -4.10
C ARG A 400 12.28 -18.94 -3.06
N HIS A 401 13.40 -19.52 -3.47
CA HIS A 401 14.44 -19.99 -2.56
C HIS A 401 15.16 -18.83 -1.83
N HIS A 402 15.07 -17.59 -2.34
CA HIS A 402 15.60 -16.42 -1.65
C HIS A 402 14.82 -16.07 -0.36
N LEU A 403 13.57 -16.51 -0.24
CA LEU A 403 12.76 -16.28 0.97
C LEU A 403 13.07 -17.24 2.11
N GLU A 404 13.81 -18.32 1.86
CA GLU A 404 14.23 -19.26 2.91
C GLU A 404 15.14 -18.58 3.95
N TYR A 405 15.59 -17.37 3.66
CA TYR A 405 16.46 -16.54 4.48
C TYR A 405 15.77 -15.31 5.10
N LEU A 406 14.43 -15.18 4.97
CA LEU A 406 13.68 -13.99 5.42
C LEU A 406 12.42 -14.36 6.23
N GLU A 407 12.24 -13.76 7.41
CA GLU A 407 11.09 -14.02 8.29
C GLU A 407 9.85 -13.18 7.96
N GLN A 408 8.66 -13.70 8.33
CA GLN A 408 7.37 -13.15 7.89
C GLN A 408 7.03 -11.88 8.65
N SER A 409 7.33 -11.91 9.94
CA SER A 409 7.25 -10.80 10.88
C SER A 409 7.92 -9.57 10.30
N TYR A 410 9.10 -9.71 9.70
CA TYR A 410 9.87 -8.60 9.14
C TYR A 410 9.08 -7.78 8.11
N PHE A 411 8.42 -8.44 7.15
CA PHE A 411 7.63 -7.75 6.12
C PHE A 411 6.34 -7.13 6.66
N ILE A 412 5.74 -7.78 7.67
CA ILE A 412 4.50 -7.30 8.32
C ILE A 412 4.78 -6.09 9.21
N GLU A 413 5.92 -6.10 9.91
CA GLU A 413 6.39 -5.02 10.78
C GLU A 413 6.85 -3.78 9.99
N ASN A 414 7.44 -3.99 8.82
CA ASN A 414 7.94 -2.92 7.94
C ASN A 414 6.99 -2.59 6.78
N TYR A 415 5.75 -3.09 6.82
CA TYR A 415 4.74 -2.87 5.78
C TYR A 415 4.56 -1.41 5.37
N PRO A 416 4.58 -0.39 6.27
CA PRO A 416 4.44 1.01 5.86
C PRO A 416 5.54 1.51 4.91
N VAL A 417 6.75 0.94 4.99
CA VAL A 417 7.87 1.23 4.07
C VAL A 417 7.60 0.58 2.73
N PHE A 418 7.16 -0.68 2.74
CA PHE A 418 6.88 -1.44 1.52
C PHE A 418 5.59 -1.00 0.82
N SER A 419 4.59 -0.49 1.54
CA SER A 419 3.28 -0.11 0.99
C SER A 419 3.36 1.07 0.04
N LYS A 420 4.37 1.93 0.17
CA LYS A 420 4.62 3.04 -0.76
C LYS A 420 5.37 2.63 -2.03
N ILE A 421 6.09 1.51 -1.99
CA ILE A 421 6.87 0.98 -3.11
C ILE A 421 5.98 0.13 -4.04
N PHE A 422 4.88 -0.42 -3.52
CA PHE A 422 4.03 -1.38 -4.23
C PHE A 422 2.55 -0.97 -4.18
N ASP A 423 2.14 -0.11 -5.11
CA ASP A 423 0.83 0.56 -5.09
C ASP A 423 -0.35 -0.25 -5.70
N GLY A 424 -1.57 0.19 -5.39
CA GLY A 424 -2.83 -0.07 -6.13
C GLY A 424 -3.83 -1.07 -5.51
N ASN A 425 -3.57 -2.38 -5.65
CA ASN A 425 -4.55 -3.43 -5.32
C ASN A 425 -3.90 -4.56 -4.50
N ASN A 426 -3.31 -4.19 -3.37
CA ASN A 426 -2.47 -5.10 -2.60
C ASN A 426 -3.29 -6.14 -1.79
N PRO A 427 -3.26 -7.45 -2.13
CA PRO A 427 -3.97 -8.51 -1.39
C PRO A 427 -3.47 -8.69 0.05
N VAL A 428 -2.32 -8.09 0.38
CA VAL A 428 -1.69 -8.11 1.71
C VAL A 428 -2.43 -7.21 2.72
N ARG A 429 -3.17 -6.20 2.24
CA ARG A 429 -3.81 -5.19 3.10
C ARG A 429 -4.68 -5.81 4.20
N ASN A 430 -5.44 -6.85 3.87
CA ASN A 430 -6.32 -7.54 4.82
C ASN A 430 -5.57 -8.38 5.85
N LEU A 431 -4.46 -9.02 5.46
CA LEU A 431 -3.61 -9.80 6.37
C LEU A 431 -2.88 -8.90 7.38
N VAL A 432 -2.35 -7.76 6.91
CA VAL A 432 -1.70 -6.76 7.76
C VAL A 432 -2.73 -6.11 8.69
N LYS A 433 -3.91 -5.72 8.19
CA LYS A 433 -4.99 -5.17 9.03
C LYS A 433 -5.44 -6.14 10.12
N ASN A 434 -5.47 -7.45 9.84
CA ASN A 434 -5.83 -8.48 10.82
C ASN A 434 -4.74 -8.75 11.87
N PHE A 435 -3.45 -8.63 11.51
CA PHE A 435 -2.33 -8.74 12.46
C PHE A 435 -2.29 -7.53 13.42
N TRP A 436 -2.38 -6.32 12.87
CA TRP A 436 -2.37 -5.07 13.64
C TRP A 436 -3.66 -4.81 14.42
N GLY A 437 -4.78 -5.45 14.03
CA GLY A 437 -6.08 -5.29 14.69
C GLY A 437 -6.37 -6.28 15.83
N LYS A 438 -5.58 -7.36 15.98
CA LYS A 438 -5.80 -8.40 17.01
C LYS A 438 -4.83 -8.35 18.18
N GLU A 439 -3.64 -7.82 17.97
CA GLU A 439 -2.65 -7.57 19.02
C GLU A 439 -2.12 -6.16 18.76
N ASN A 440 -1.88 -5.35 19.80
CA ASN A 440 -0.94 -4.23 19.67
C ASN A 440 0.42 -4.90 19.45
N PRO A 441 0.89 -5.13 18.22
CA PRO A 441 2.10 -5.88 18.03
C PRO A 441 3.19 -4.93 18.51
N LYS A 442 3.91 -5.32 19.56
CA LYS A 442 5.20 -4.69 19.83
C LYS A 442 5.99 -4.91 18.56
N ILE A 443 6.34 -3.85 17.83
CA ILE A 443 7.34 -3.92 16.77
C ILE A 443 8.58 -4.51 17.43
N LYS A 444 8.78 -5.81 17.30
CA LYS A 444 9.99 -6.47 17.77
C LYS A 444 10.97 -6.23 16.65
N ASN A 445 11.83 -5.26 16.85
CA ASN A 445 12.97 -5.09 15.96
C ASN A 445 13.86 -6.33 16.11
N THR A 446 13.59 -7.39 15.34
CA THR A 446 14.27 -8.70 15.43
C THR A 446 15.73 -8.64 15.00
N VAL A 447 16.18 -7.51 14.46
CA VAL A 447 17.60 -7.22 14.19
C VAL A 447 18.37 -6.85 15.48
N TYR A 448 17.66 -6.57 16.58
CA TYR A 448 18.27 -6.14 17.85
C TYR A 448 17.85 -7.07 18.99
N ALA A 449 18.37 -8.30 18.96
CA ALA A 449 18.44 -9.14 20.15
C ALA A 449 19.69 -8.83 20.99
N ASP A 450 20.72 -8.22 20.40
CA ASP A 450 21.91 -7.83 21.13
C ASP A 450 21.76 -6.40 21.66
N ARG A 451 22.03 -6.25 22.96
CA ARG A 451 22.16 -4.95 23.60
C ARG A 451 23.07 -4.09 22.74
N VAL A 452 22.51 -2.98 22.28
CA VAL A 452 23.26 -1.85 21.74
C VAL A 452 24.40 -1.60 22.72
N VAL A 453 25.64 -1.82 22.30
CA VAL A 453 26.79 -1.35 23.08
C VAL A 453 26.86 0.14 22.81
N ASP A 454 25.95 0.88 23.44
CA ASP A 454 26.00 2.32 23.60
C ASP A 454 27.28 2.60 24.40
N LEU A 455 28.31 3.15 23.75
CA LEU A 455 29.50 3.61 24.45
C LEU A 455 29.37 5.11 24.67
N ASP A 456 29.24 5.51 25.94
CA ASP A 456 29.50 6.87 26.40
C ASP A 456 30.93 7.24 25.99
N PHE A 457 31.07 8.11 25.00
CA PHE A 457 32.36 8.70 24.67
C PHE A 457 32.46 10.08 25.32
N GLN A 458 33.52 10.30 26.11
CA GLN A 458 33.94 11.65 26.45
C GLN A 458 34.62 12.26 25.21
N VAL A 459 33.84 12.90 24.35
CA VAL A 459 34.42 13.75 23.29
C VAL A 459 35.15 14.88 24.00
N ASN A 460 36.44 15.06 23.70
CA ASN A 460 37.17 16.24 24.15
C ASN A 460 36.57 17.45 23.42
N LEU A 461 35.73 18.22 24.11
CA LEU A 461 34.90 19.31 23.55
C LEU A 461 35.72 20.41 22.83
N LYS A 462 37.04 20.39 22.94
CA LYS A 462 37.97 21.35 22.30
C LYS A 462 38.20 21.13 20.80
N GLU A 463 37.75 20.03 20.21
CA GLU A 463 37.98 19.69 18.79
C GLU A 463 36.70 19.60 17.94
N LEU A 464 35.56 20.12 18.43
CA LEU A 464 34.26 20.01 17.74
C LEU A 464 34.25 20.62 16.33
N GLU A 465 35.09 21.62 16.06
CA GLU A 465 35.19 22.31 14.76
C GLU A 465 35.58 21.36 13.60
N ASN A 466 36.27 20.26 13.90
CA ASN A 466 36.70 19.29 12.89
C ASN A 466 35.62 18.26 12.55
N PHE A 467 34.49 18.28 13.24
CA PHE A 467 33.44 17.27 13.11
C PHE A 467 32.11 17.89 12.72
N THR A 468 31.34 17.14 11.94
CA THR A 468 29.96 17.48 11.61
C THR A 468 29.06 16.29 11.87
N LEU A 469 27.86 16.54 12.40
CA LEU A 469 26.85 15.54 12.64
C LEU A 469 25.91 15.47 11.43
N ILE A 470 25.80 14.31 10.79
CA ILE A 470 24.96 14.13 9.59
C ILE A 470 23.84 13.15 9.88
N GLU A 471 22.59 13.58 9.68
CA GLU A 471 21.42 12.71 9.49
C GLU A 471 21.41 12.19 8.06
N TRP A 472 21.48 10.86 7.89
CA TRP A 472 21.43 10.24 6.57
C TRP A 472 20.00 9.90 6.17
N ASP A 473 19.51 10.45 5.05
CA ASP A 473 18.14 10.24 4.55
C ASP A 473 18.04 9.20 3.41
N LEU A 474 16.82 8.71 3.17
CA LEU A 474 16.38 8.06 1.94
C LEU A 474 16.30 9.11 0.81
N VAL A 475 17.30 9.11 -0.06
CA VAL A 475 17.31 9.95 -1.27
C VAL A 475 16.04 9.72 -2.11
N GLN A 476 15.45 10.78 -2.68
CA GLN A 476 14.38 10.67 -3.67
C GLN A 476 14.82 9.91 -4.95
N LYS A 477 16.13 9.90 -5.26
CA LYS A 477 16.76 9.03 -6.27
C LYS A 477 18.15 8.58 -5.80
N PRO A 478 18.36 7.30 -5.46
CA PRO A 478 19.69 6.82 -5.12
C PRO A 478 20.60 6.79 -6.36
N MET A 479 21.79 7.36 -6.28
CA MET A 479 22.89 7.04 -7.20
C MET A 479 23.85 6.08 -6.50
N LEU A 480 24.11 4.93 -7.11
CA LEU A 480 25.20 4.00 -6.74
C LEU A 480 25.22 3.58 -5.26
N GLY A 481 24.08 3.15 -4.71
CA GLY A 481 24.01 2.55 -3.36
C GLY A 481 24.55 3.45 -2.24
N SER A 482 24.66 4.76 -2.47
CA SER A 482 25.15 5.70 -1.47
C SER A 482 23.97 6.36 -0.77
N TYR A 483 24.03 6.45 0.56
CA TYR A 483 23.15 7.33 1.33
C TYR A 483 23.59 8.75 0.99
N ILE A 484 22.78 9.51 0.25
CA ILE A 484 23.13 10.86 -0.21
C ILE A 484 22.33 11.86 0.61
N CYS A 485 23.02 12.84 1.21
CA CYS A 485 22.35 14.01 1.76
C CYS A 485 22.41 15.15 0.72
N GLN A 486 21.26 15.66 0.28
CA GLN A 486 21.15 16.70 -0.73
C GLN A 486 20.95 18.08 -0.09
N PHE A 487 21.64 19.09 -0.61
CA PHE A 487 21.56 20.49 -0.19
C PHE A 487 21.20 21.39 -1.37
N SER A 488 20.99 22.69 -1.11
CA SER A 488 20.77 23.70 -2.14
C SER A 488 21.93 23.80 -3.14
N ASP A 489 23.16 23.51 -2.70
CA ASP A 489 24.38 23.82 -3.46
C ASP A 489 25.19 22.57 -3.87
N GLY A 490 24.75 21.35 -3.54
CA GLY A 490 25.51 20.12 -3.83
C GLY A 490 25.03 18.86 -3.07
N PHE A 491 25.84 17.80 -3.08
CA PHE A 491 25.54 16.51 -2.45
C PHE A 491 26.66 16.08 -1.49
N LEU A 492 26.31 15.51 -0.33
CA LEU A 492 27.26 14.79 0.54
C LEU A 492 27.08 13.28 0.36
N ILE A 493 28.20 12.58 0.21
CA ILE A 493 28.24 11.12 0.07
C ILE A 493 29.28 10.55 1.07
N PRO A 494 28.99 9.46 1.79
CA PRO A 494 29.97 8.83 2.67
C PRO A 494 31.10 8.18 1.89
N ASP A 495 32.30 8.11 2.47
CA ASP A 495 33.46 7.42 1.89
C ASP A 495 33.18 5.92 1.69
N ASN A 496 33.03 5.49 0.44
CA ASN A 496 32.75 4.09 0.09
C ASN A 496 33.81 3.09 0.57
N ASN A 497 35.02 3.55 0.90
CA ASN A 497 36.07 2.69 1.43
C ASN A 497 35.99 2.52 2.95
N HIS A 498 35.14 3.29 3.63
CA HIS A 498 35.00 3.23 5.08
C HIS A 498 33.98 2.15 5.49
N PRO A 499 34.30 1.23 6.43
CA PRO A 499 33.42 0.13 6.81
C PRO A 499 32.01 0.57 7.24
N LEU A 500 31.93 1.67 8.02
CA LEU A 500 30.66 2.22 8.49
C LEU A 500 29.74 2.65 7.35
N THR A 501 30.26 2.99 6.17
CA THR A 501 29.47 3.43 5.02
C THR A 501 28.46 2.37 4.58
N HIS A 502 28.84 1.10 4.67
CA HIS A 502 27.97 -0.01 4.32
C HIS A 502 26.95 -0.34 5.41
N GLU A 503 27.12 0.23 6.60
CA GLU A 503 26.23 0.03 7.75
C GLU A 503 25.24 1.17 7.95
N ILE A 504 25.46 2.34 7.32
CA ILE A 504 24.57 3.51 7.39
C ILE A 504 23.16 3.07 7.00
N LYS A 505 22.16 3.59 7.70
CA LYS A 505 20.74 3.38 7.44
C LYS A 505 20.03 4.73 7.41
N PRO A 506 18.83 4.80 6.82
CA PRO A 506 18.00 5.99 6.93
C PRO A 506 17.77 6.41 8.39
N PHE A 507 17.81 7.71 8.64
CA PHE A 507 17.68 8.36 9.94
C PHE A 507 18.83 8.07 10.92
N ASP A 508 19.91 7.43 10.46
CA ASP A 508 21.12 7.32 11.27
C ASP A 508 21.77 8.69 11.42
N LEU A 509 22.16 8.98 12.66
CA LEU A 509 22.99 10.11 13.01
C LEU A 509 24.44 9.64 13.04
N ILE A 510 25.28 10.22 12.20
CA ILE A 510 26.68 9.84 12.08
C ILE A 510 27.56 11.07 12.27
N LEU A 511 28.51 10.94 13.18
CA LEU A 511 29.60 11.89 13.31
C LEU A 511 30.59 11.66 12.17
N CYS A 512 30.93 12.73 11.48
CA CYS A 512 31.75 12.75 10.28
C CYS A 512 32.87 13.79 10.41
N MET A 513 33.92 13.67 9.63
CA MET A 513 34.90 14.77 9.46
C MET A 513 34.27 15.91 8.66
N THR A 514 34.43 17.15 9.11
CA THR A 514 33.93 18.33 8.39
C THR A 514 34.64 18.51 7.04
N THR A 515 35.94 18.22 6.98
CA THR A 515 36.72 18.30 5.74
C THR A 515 36.44 17.10 4.84
N PRO A 516 35.98 17.30 3.59
CA PRO A 516 35.76 16.21 2.64
C PRO A 516 37.07 15.60 2.18
N ILE A 517 37.06 14.28 1.96
CA ILE A 517 38.18 13.51 1.39
C ILE A 517 38.41 13.92 -0.07
N ALA A 518 37.33 14.18 -0.81
CA ALA A 518 37.39 14.62 -2.20
C ALA A 518 36.11 15.40 -2.57
N ILE A 519 36.23 16.29 -3.57
CA ILE A 519 35.11 17.00 -4.18
C ILE A 519 35.07 16.64 -5.67
N LYS A 520 33.95 16.08 -6.13
CA LYS A 520 33.73 15.69 -7.53
C LYS A 520 32.89 16.72 -8.29
N ALA A 521 32.79 16.56 -9.62
CA ALA A 521 31.95 17.38 -10.49
C ALA A 521 30.50 17.46 -9.97
N GLY A 522 29.88 18.65 -10.08
CA GLY A 522 28.55 18.91 -9.51
C GLY A 522 28.54 19.16 -7.99
N ASN A 523 29.67 19.58 -7.40
CA ASN A 523 29.84 19.86 -5.98
C ASN A 523 29.47 18.69 -5.05
N ILE A 524 29.83 17.47 -5.47
CA ILE A 524 29.63 16.25 -4.69
C ILE A 524 30.81 16.08 -3.74
N LYS A 525 30.58 16.23 -2.44
CA LYS A 525 31.60 16.13 -1.39
C LYS A 525 31.58 14.73 -0.77
N ILE A 526 32.72 14.05 -0.78
CA ILE A 526 32.90 12.73 -0.15
C ILE A 526 33.38 12.94 1.28
N ILE A 527 32.58 12.53 2.26
CA ILE A 527 32.81 12.76 3.69
C ILE A 527 33.19 11.46 4.38
N ARG A 528 34.17 11.50 5.29
CA ARG A 528 34.57 10.33 6.08
C ARG A 528 33.59 10.13 7.25
N PRO A 529 32.80 9.03 7.30
CA PRO A 529 32.04 8.70 8.49
C PRO A 529 33.00 8.22 9.58
N LEU A 530 32.78 8.65 10.82
CA LEU A 530 33.59 8.26 11.96
C LEU A 530 32.85 7.27 12.83
N ARG A 531 31.62 7.61 13.27
CA ARG A 531 30.82 6.81 14.21
C ARG A 531 29.33 7.13 14.15
N ARG A 532 28.48 6.16 14.45
CA ARG A 532 27.04 6.37 14.69
C ARG A 532 26.83 6.93 16.10
N ILE A 533 25.97 7.94 16.24
CA ILE A 533 25.68 8.65 17.48
C ILE A 533 24.20 8.46 17.85
N ASN A 534 23.89 8.32 19.14
CA ASN A 534 22.50 8.26 19.58
C ASN A 534 21.89 9.68 19.69
N ILE A 535 20.57 9.76 19.68
CA ILE A 535 19.86 11.04 19.66
C ILE A 535 20.12 11.90 20.91
N LYS A 536 20.30 11.29 22.09
CA LYS A 536 20.55 12.02 23.33
C LYS A 536 21.90 12.72 23.28
N THR A 537 22.95 12.00 22.89
CA THR A 537 24.30 12.52 22.71
C THR A 537 24.34 13.54 21.58
N ALA A 538 23.61 13.32 20.49
CA ALA A 538 23.51 14.29 19.40
C ALA A 538 22.91 15.63 19.87
N ILE A 539 21.83 15.62 20.66
CA ILE A 539 21.26 16.85 21.24
C ILE A 539 22.30 17.57 22.10
N GLU A 540 23.07 16.84 22.90
CA GLU A 540 24.13 17.40 23.73
C GLU A 540 25.26 17.99 22.88
N LEU A 541 25.70 17.32 21.82
CA LEU A 541 26.72 17.84 20.89
C LEU A 541 26.26 19.10 20.14
N VAL A 542 25.01 19.14 19.68
CA VAL A 542 24.43 20.33 19.05
C VAL A 542 24.36 21.49 20.05
N TRP A 543 23.99 21.21 21.31
CA TRP A 543 24.04 22.20 22.37
C TRP A 543 25.45 22.72 22.63
N GLU A 544 26.47 21.86 22.60
CA GLU A 544 27.88 22.29 22.74
C GLU A 544 28.39 23.05 21.52
N GLY A 545 27.75 22.89 20.35
CA GLY A 545 27.98 23.72 19.15
C GLY A 545 28.58 22.99 17.97
N ILE A 546 28.34 21.68 17.84
CA ILE A 546 28.72 20.94 16.63
C ILE A 546 27.90 21.42 15.43
N ASP A 547 28.55 21.55 14.28
CA ASP A 547 27.85 21.72 13.01
C ASP A 547 27.05 20.47 12.69
N PHE A 548 25.85 20.65 12.16
CA PHE A 548 25.00 19.53 11.81
C PHE A 548 24.27 19.72 10.48
N VAL A 549 23.89 18.58 9.92
CA VAL A 549 23.04 18.41 8.76
C VAL A 549 21.88 17.54 9.21
N SER A 550 20.67 18.10 9.26
CA SER A 550 19.47 17.33 9.55
C SER A 550 18.28 17.81 8.74
N THR A 551 17.37 16.88 8.45
CA THR A 551 16.16 17.11 7.65
C THR A 551 14.89 16.83 8.45
N TYR A 552 14.84 15.73 9.21
CA TYR A 552 13.64 15.36 9.99
C TYR A 552 13.82 15.60 11.49
N ILE A 553 15.06 15.54 11.97
CA ILE A 553 15.36 15.77 13.38
C ILE A 553 15.54 17.28 13.59
N PRO A 554 14.75 17.91 14.47
CA PRO A 554 14.68 19.37 14.55
C PRO A 554 15.80 19.96 15.44
N PHE A 555 17.05 19.68 15.09
CA PHE A 555 18.22 20.20 15.81
C PHE A 555 18.31 21.73 15.77
N GLU A 556 17.71 22.38 14.77
CA GLU A 556 17.59 23.84 14.70
C GLU A 556 16.98 24.46 15.96
N ILE A 557 16.05 23.76 16.61
CA ILE A 557 15.40 24.24 17.83
C ILE A 557 16.40 24.30 19.00
N ILE A 558 17.38 23.39 19.05
CA ILE A 558 18.42 23.40 20.08
C ILE A 558 19.37 24.58 19.87
N THR A 559 19.73 24.88 18.62
CA THR A 559 20.56 26.04 18.26
C THR A 559 19.84 27.36 18.60
N GLU A 560 18.58 27.51 18.17
CA GLU A 560 17.76 28.69 18.50
C GLU A 560 17.64 28.89 20.02
N LEU A 561 17.53 27.79 20.78
CA LEU A 561 17.47 27.84 22.24
C LEU A 561 18.81 28.24 22.86
N LYS A 562 19.93 27.73 22.35
CA LYS A 562 21.29 28.05 22.80
C LYS A 562 21.63 29.52 22.57
N GLU A 563 21.26 30.04 21.40
CA GLU A 563 21.49 31.43 20.98
C GLU A 563 20.48 32.42 21.58
N TYR A 564 19.56 31.94 22.44
CA TYR A 564 18.52 32.73 23.08
C TYR A 564 17.51 33.39 22.12
N GLN A 565 17.38 32.88 20.90
CA GLN A 565 16.39 33.33 19.92
C GLN A 565 14.96 32.93 20.36
N ILE A 566 14.83 31.73 20.92
CA ILE A 566 13.60 31.21 21.54
C ILE A 566 13.82 30.93 23.02
N ASP A 567 12.74 30.95 23.80
CA ASP A 567 12.77 30.44 25.19
C ASP A 567 12.41 28.94 25.26
N GLU A 568 12.63 28.34 26.42
CA GLU A 568 12.48 26.91 26.64
C GLU A 568 11.02 26.43 26.48
N LEU A 569 10.02 27.32 26.68
CA LEU A 569 8.62 26.99 26.43
C LEU A 569 8.28 27.05 24.95
N GLU A 570 8.79 28.05 24.25
CA GLU A 570 8.69 28.13 22.78
C GLU A 570 9.38 26.94 22.12
N ALA A 571 10.56 26.53 22.61
CA ALA A 571 11.25 25.33 22.15
C ALA A 571 10.38 24.07 22.33
N TYR A 572 9.77 23.92 23.51
CA TYR A 572 8.86 22.81 23.79
C TYR A 572 7.67 22.77 22.81
N ASP A 573 7.05 23.92 22.53
CA ASP A 573 5.92 24.02 21.59
C ASP A 573 6.35 23.73 20.15
N LYS A 574 7.47 24.31 19.70
CA LYS A 574 8.01 24.08 18.36
C LYS A 574 8.37 22.61 18.13
N ILE A 575 8.88 21.91 19.15
CA ILE A 575 9.14 20.47 19.10
C ILE A 575 7.83 19.71 18.93
N ASP A 576 6.83 19.98 19.75
CA ASP A 576 5.53 19.31 19.64
C ASP A 576 4.86 19.56 18.28
N GLU A 577 5.01 20.74 17.70
CA GLU A 577 4.50 21.08 16.37
C GLU A 577 5.27 20.37 15.24
N LYS A 578 6.60 20.47 15.22
CA LYS A 578 7.47 19.82 14.22
C LYS A 578 7.29 18.30 14.23
N PHE A 579 7.21 17.71 15.43
CA PHE A 579 7.00 16.27 15.50
C PHE A 579 5.61 15.88 15.01
N LYS A 580 4.53 16.65 15.17
CA LYS A 580 3.19 16.27 14.65
C LYS A 580 3.21 15.95 13.16
N THR A 581 3.94 16.72 12.36
CA THR A 581 4.00 16.60 10.90
C THR A 581 5.19 15.79 10.38
N SER A 582 6.18 15.48 11.21
CA SER A 582 7.38 14.74 10.78
C SER A 582 7.18 13.22 10.68
N PHE A 583 7.87 12.63 9.69
CA PHE A 583 8.02 11.20 9.50
C PHE A 583 9.38 10.76 10.06
N LEU A 584 9.41 10.34 11.33
CA LEU A 584 10.63 9.87 12.01
C LEU A 584 10.39 8.52 12.73
N PRO A 585 11.25 7.51 12.58
CA PRO A 585 11.20 6.29 13.38
C PRO A 585 11.36 6.60 14.87
N LYS A 586 10.63 5.88 15.73
CA LYS A 586 10.65 6.10 17.20
C LYS A 586 10.39 7.57 17.60
N LYS A 587 9.62 8.31 16.80
CA LYS A 587 9.23 9.72 17.01
C LYS A 587 8.86 10.06 18.45
N ASP A 588 8.09 9.21 19.14
CA ASP A 588 7.74 9.46 20.54
C ASP A 588 8.93 9.42 21.50
N SER A 589 9.87 8.48 21.29
CA SER A 589 11.09 8.38 22.07
C SER A 589 12.05 9.52 21.76
N VAL A 590 12.20 9.90 20.49
CA VAL A 590 13.00 11.07 20.10
C VAL A 590 12.43 12.35 20.69
N ARG A 591 11.11 12.57 20.56
CA ARG A 591 10.41 13.68 21.19
C ARG A 591 10.66 13.68 22.70
N GLN A 592 10.56 12.53 23.35
CA GLN A 592 10.83 12.42 24.77
C GLN A 592 12.26 12.85 25.14
N PHE A 593 13.28 12.48 24.38
CA PHE A 593 14.66 12.94 24.65
C PHE A 593 14.82 14.46 24.52
N PHE A 594 14.18 15.06 23.51
CA PHE A 594 14.13 16.51 23.34
C PHE A 594 13.38 17.17 24.51
N SER A 595 12.20 16.65 24.87
CA SER A 595 11.41 17.13 26.02
C SER A 595 12.18 17.00 27.33
N ASP A 596 12.87 15.87 27.58
CA ASP A 596 13.65 15.62 28.78
C ASP A 596 14.90 16.52 28.83
N PHE A 597 15.54 16.80 27.69
CA PHE A 597 16.63 17.76 27.61
C PHE A 597 16.15 19.17 27.98
N ILE A 598 15.08 19.64 27.35
CA ILE A 598 14.50 20.96 27.61
C ILE A 598 13.98 21.06 29.04
N GLN A 599 13.26 20.05 29.53
CA GLN A 599 12.78 20.05 30.91
C GLN A 599 13.92 20.06 31.92
N ARG A 600 15.04 19.34 31.68
CA ARG A 600 16.23 19.42 32.54
C ARG A 600 16.84 20.82 32.54
N LYS A 601 16.87 21.51 31.38
CA LYS A 601 17.36 22.90 31.28
C LYS A 601 16.41 23.87 31.98
N ILE A 602 15.10 23.74 31.74
CA ILE A 602 14.03 24.46 32.46
C ILE A 602 14.20 24.27 33.96
N LEU A 603 14.29 23.04 34.47
CA LEU A 603 14.37 22.76 35.91
C LEU A 603 15.64 23.30 36.55
N LYS A 604 16.78 23.29 35.86
CA LYS A 604 18.04 23.84 36.37
C LYS A 604 18.08 25.37 36.37
N GLU A 605 17.42 26.02 35.41
CA GLU A 605 17.46 27.48 35.24
C GLU A 605 16.08 28.17 35.43
N LEU A 606 15.11 27.49 36.04
CA LEU A 606 13.68 27.85 36.06
C LEU A 606 13.41 29.31 36.48
N ASN A 607 14.19 29.80 37.45
CA ASN A 607 14.09 31.18 37.94
C ASN A 607 14.72 32.19 36.96
N LYS A 608 15.85 31.83 36.35
CA LYS A 608 16.54 32.65 35.35
C LYS A 608 15.70 32.75 34.06
N THR A 609 15.08 31.65 33.62
CA THR A 609 14.12 31.63 32.52
C THR A 609 12.92 32.55 32.80
N TYR A 610 12.34 32.47 34.01
CA TYR A 610 11.25 33.36 34.44
C TYR A 610 11.66 34.84 34.39
N LEU A 611 12.83 35.18 34.96
CA LEU A 611 13.34 36.55 35.00
C LEU A 611 13.61 37.12 33.59
N LYS A 612 14.02 36.28 32.62
CA LYS A 612 14.15 36.68 31.21
C LYS A 612 12.79 36.89 30.55
N ILE A 613 11.82 36.01 30.79
CA ILE A 613 10.48 36.08 30.17
C ILE A 613 9.78 37.38 30.55
N ILE A 614 9.82 37.81 31.83
CA ILE A 614 9.14 39.02 32.31
C ILE A 614 9.69 40.34 31.73
N GLN A 615 10.85 40.30 31.07
CA GLN A 615 11.45 41.45 30.38
C GLN A 615 10.89 41.63 28.95
N LYS A 616 10.27 40.59 28.36
CA LYS A 616 9.67 40.64 27.01
C LYS A 616 8.27 41.29 27.03
N PRO A 617 7.82 42.01 25.98
CA PRO A 617 6.52 42.71 25.97
C PRO A 617 5.29 41.77 26.06
N ASN A 618 5.37 40.54 25.55
CA ASN A 618 4.26 39.56 25.52
C ASN A 618 4.37 38.47 26.62
N TYR A 619 4.97 38.79 27.77
CA TYR A 619 5.32 37.81 28.81
C TYR A 619 4.12 37.18 29.54
N LYS A 620 2.97 37.86 29.59
CA LYS A 620 1.85 37.51 30.49
C LYS A 620 1.34 36.08 30.28
N SER A 621 1.09 35.69 29.02
CA SER A 621 0.58 34.35 28.68
C SER A 621 1.56 33.24 29.08
N LYS A 622 2.86 33.45 28.83
CA LYS A 622 3.93 32.52 29.17
C LYS A 622 4.09 32.36 30.68
N VAL A 623 4.09 33.47 31.42
CA VAL A 623 4.18 33.43 32.89
C VAL A 623 2.98 32.68 33.49
N LEU A 624 1.76 32.93 33.01
CA LEU A 624 0.56 32.22 33.44
C LEU A 624 0.66 30.70 33.18
N ARG A 625 1.29 30.29 32.08
CA ARG A 625 1.55 28.88 31.78
C ARG A 625 2.54 28.26 32.76
N ILE A 626 3.65 28.94 33.07
CA ILE A 626 4.71 28.43 33.98
C ILE A 626 4.18 28.18 35.41
N ILE A 627 3.28 29.04 35.88
CA ILE A 627 2.66 28.87 37.20
C ILE A 627 1.50 27.86 37.20
N GLY A 628 1.13 27.33 36.03
CA GLY A 628 0.05 26.36 35.87
C GLY A 628 -1.34 26.97 36.04
N PHE A 629 -1.54 28.22 35.61
CA PHE A 629 -2.80 28.96 35.78
C PHE A 629 -4.00 28.20 35.22
N GLU A 630 -3.90 27.67 34.00
CA GLU A 630 -5.00 26.92 33.35
C GLU A 630 -5.37 25.64 34.09
N ARG A 631 -4.39 24.96 34.70
CA ARG A 631 -4.64 23.78 35.51
C ARG A 631 -5.45 24.15 36.75
N HIS A 632 -5.13 25.28 37.38
CA HIS A 632 -5.81 25.75 38.59
C HIS A 632 -7.17 26.40 38.28
N SER A 633 -7.36 27.02 37.12
CA SER A 633 -8.66 27.59 36.75
C SER A 633 -9.75 26.53 36.61
N LYS A 634 -9.40 25.30 36.22
CA LYS A 634 -10.30 24.13 36.17
C LYS A 634 -10.85 23.71 37.54
N ILE A 635 -10.30 24.21 38.65
CA ILE A 635 -10.88 24.04 39.99
C ILE A 635 -12.25 24.71 40.08
N PHE A 636 -12.48 25.75 39.28
CA PHE A 636 -13.70 26.53 39.27
C PHE A 636 -14.51 26.23 38.01
N THR A 637 -15.84 26.14 38.15
CA THR A 637 -16.73 25.92 37.00
C THR A 637 -16.74 27.13 36.06
N ASN A 638 -16.50 28.33 36.60
CA ASN A 638 -16.23 29.53 35.82
C ASN A 638 -14.73 29.89 35.89
N PRO A 639 -13.95 29.76 34.80
CA PRO A 639 -12.54 30.11 34.78
C PRO A 639 -12.26 31.59 35.09
N SER A 640 -13.27 32.46 35.00
CA SER A 640 -13.12 33.90 35.24
C SER A 640 -12.78 34.26 36.69
N TYR A 641 -13.03 33.37 37.66
CA TYR A 641 -12.70 33.61 39.07
C TYR A 641 -11.22 33.87 39.32
N LEU A 642 -10.34 33.45 38.41
CA LEU A 642 -8.90 33.71 38.49
C LEU A 642 -8.42 34.86 37.60
N ASN A 643 -9.30 35.50 36.83
CA ASN A 643 -8.89 36.56 35.89
C ASN A 643 -8.29 37.78 36.57
N GLU A 644 -8.71 38.10 37.81
CA GLU A 644 -8.12 39.17 38.62
C GLU A 644 -6.62 38.98 38.87
N PHE A 645 -6.12 37.73 38.87
CA PHE A 645 -4.69 37.48 38.99
C PHE A 645 -3.90 37.83 37.72
N LYS A 646 -4.56 38.05 36.57
CA LYS A 646 -3.91 38.29 35.27
C LYS A 646 -3.43 39.74 35.07
N SER A 647 -3.91 40.72 35.84
CA SER A 647 -3.66 42.14 35.52
C SER A 647 -2.34 42.69 36.09
N ASP A 648 -1.98 42.42 37.36
CA ASP A 648 -0.94 43.22 38.06
C ASP A 648 0.13 42.45 38.86
N THR A 649 0.06 41.13 38.99
CA THR A 649 0.89 40.35 39.95
C THR A 649 1.98 39.48 39.35
N LEU A 650 2.17 39.50 38.02
CA LEU A 650 3.00 38.51 37.31
C LEU A 650 4.51 38.79 37.34
N LYS A 651 4.95 39.98 37.80
CA LYS A 651 6.36 40.34 37.96
C LYS A 651 6.79 40.23 39.43
N LYS A 652 7.68 39.28 39.74
CA LYS A 652 8.25 39.00 41.06
C LYS A 652 9.76 38.78 40.92
N GLN A 653 10.47 38.82 42.05
CA GLN A 653 11.92 38.59 42.06
C GLN A 653 12.25 37.11 41.87
N SER A 654 11.31 36.22 42.20
CA SER A 654 11.42 34.80 41.89
C SER A 654 10.11 34.16 41.44
N LEU A 655 10.23 33.08 40.67
CA LEU A 655 9.09 32.26 40.27
C LEU A 655 8.45 31.52 41.46
N GLN A 656 9.23 31.24 42.50
CA GLN A 656 8.71 30.62 43.73
C GLN A 656 7.77 31.57 44.47
N GLU A 657 8.13 32.84 44.61
CA GLU A 657 7.25 33.88 45.15
C GLU A 657 5.96 33.97 44.35
N LEU A 658 6.05 34.02 43.02
CA LEU A 658 4.86 34.11 42.16
C LEU A 658 3.94 32.89 42.32
N LYS A 659 4.50 31.68 42.40
CA LYS A 659 3.73 30.45 42.63
C LYS A 659 3.06 30.44 44.00
N LEU A 660 3.71 30.99 45.03
CA LEU A 660 3.13 31.13 46.37
C LEU A 660 1.98 32.13 46.36
N ASP A 661 2.17 33.29 45.73
CA ASP A 661 1.14 34.32 45.61
C ASP A 661 -0.08 33.81 44.84
N PHE A 662 0.14 33.07 43.74
CA PHE A 662 -0.95 32.44 43.00
C PHE A 662 -1.73 31.41 43.84
N LYS A 663 -1.03 30.56 44.60
CA LYS A 663 -1.68 29.60 45.51
C LYS A 663 -2.48 30.29 46.60
N LYS A 664 -1.95 31.37 47.19
CA LYS A 664 -2.67 32.21 48.16
C LYS A 664 -3.93 32.79 47.54
N PHE A 665 -3.83 33.31 46.32
CA PHE A 665 -4.97 33.86 45.59
C PHE A 665 -6.07 32.81 45.34
N VAL A 666 -5.70 31.63 44.81
CA VAL A 666 -6.64 30.50 44.64
C VAL A 666 -7.28 30.11 45.97
N SER A 667 -6.48 30.05 47.05
CA SER A 667 -6.97 29.75 48.40
C SER A 667 -7.94 30.81 48.93
N LEU A 668 -7.73 32.09 48.62
CA LEU A 668 -8.63 33.18 48.98
C LEU A 668 -9.97 33.06 48.24
N LYS A 669 -9.94 32.81 46.92
CA LYS A 669 -11.17 32.60 46.13
C LYS A 669 -11.95 31.37 46.58
N LEU A 670 -11.26 30.26 46.89
CA LEU A 670 -11.91 29.08 47.50
C LEU A 670 -12.55 29.43 48.84
N SER A 671 -11.86 30.19 49.70
CA SER A 671 -12.39 30.64 50.99
C SER A 671 -13.65 31.49 50.83
N GLU A 672 -13.63 32.43 49.89
CA GLU A 672 -14.74 33.34 49.57
C GLU A 672 -15.97 32.57 49.09
N LEU A 673 -15.84 31.71 48.09
CA LEU A 673 -16.93 30.88 47.59
C LEU A 673 -17.52 29.97 48.67
N ILE A 674 -16.68 29.42 49.54
CA ILE A 674 -17.13 28.58 50.66
C ILE A 674 -17.88 29.41 51.71
N LYS A 675 -17.41 30.62 52.05
CA LYS A 675 -18.07 31.52 53.00
C LYS A 675 -19.42 32.01 52.46
N ASN A 676 -19.47 32.34 51.17
CA ASN A 676 -20.68 32.80 50.48
C ASN A 676 -21.63 31.65 50.09
N ASN A 677 -21.29 30.41 50.47
CA ASN A 677 -22.06 29.20 50.19
C ASN A 677 -22.29 28.92 48.68
N GLN A 678 -21.40 29.40 47.81
CA GLN A 678 -21.41 29.22 46.35
C GLN A 678 -20.58 27.98 45.95
N LEU A 679 -20.95 26.82 46.49
CA LEU A 679 -20.16 25.60 46.36
C LEU A 679 -20.26 24.97 44.95
N GLU A 680 -21.35 25.25 44.24
CA GLU A 680 -21.57 24.89 42.84
C GLU A 680 -20.56 25.54 41.88
N SER A 681 -19.90 26.61 42.30
CA SER A 681 -18.83 27.26 41.55
C SER A 681 -17.50 26.50 41.61
N ILE A 682 -17.41 25.43 42.42
CA ILE A 682 -16.18 24.65 42.65
C ILE A 682 -16.34 23.24 42.07
N ASP A 683 -15.46 22.86 41.15
CA ASP A 683 -15.34 21.47 40.71
C ASP A 683 -14.53 20.66 41.74
N ILE A 684 -15.26 19.92 42.56
CA ILE A 684 -14.69 19.09 43.63
C ILE A 684 -13.83 17.95 43.06
N LYS A 685 -14.15 17.42 41.88
CA LYS A 685 -13.35 16.33 41.27
C LYS A 685 -11.97 16.85 40.88
N VAL A 686 -11.92 18.04 40.31
CA VAL A 686 -10.65 18.70 39.94
C VAL A 686 -9.89 19.14 41.20
N LEU A 687 -10.57 19.77 42.17
CA LEU A 687 -9.94 20.22 43.42
C LEU A 687 -9.23 19.08 44.19
N LYS A 688 -9.81 17.86 44.18
CA LYS A 688 -9.22 16.65 44.79
C LYS A 688 -7.84 16.29 44.23
N GLN A 689 -7.53 16.69 43.00
CA GLN A 689 -6.25 16.39 42.35
C GLN A 689 -5.09 17.28 42.82
N PHE A 690 -5.36 18.25 43.70
CA PHE A 690 -4.36 19.20 44.21
C PHE A 690 -4.10 18.98 45.71
N PRO A 691 -3.02 18.28 46.08
CA PRO A 691 -2.67 18.03 47.48
C PRO A 691 -2.58 19.31 48.33
N THR A 692 -2.10 20.40 47.74
CA THR A 692 -1.96 21.71 48.39
C THR A 692 -3.28 22.32 48.87
N PHE A 693 -4.43 21.90 48.32
CA PHE A 693 -5.74 22.40 48.70
C PHE A 693 -6.61 21.37 49.44
N LYS A 694 -6.01 20.28 49.94
CA LYS A 694 -6.71 19.22 50.68
C LYS A 694 -7.60 19.74 51.81
N LYS A 695 -7.16 20.78 52.54
CA LYS A 695 -7.94 21.46 53.59
C LYS A 695 -9.26 22.02 53.04
N TRP A 696 -9.24 22.65 51.87
CA TRP A 696 -10.42 23.18 51.21
C TRP A 696 -11.33 22.08 50.69
N THR A 697 -10.76 21.01 50.11
CA THR A 697 -11.52 19.83 49.70
C THR A 697 -12.35 19.26 50.85
N ILE A 698 -11.72 19.06 52.01
CA ILE A 698 -12.39 18.56 53.21
C ILE A 698 -13.49 19.53 53.65
N LYS A 699 -13.20 20.84 53.66
CA LYS A 699 -14.17 21.86 54.07
C LYS A 699 -15.40 21.91 53.15
N VAL A 700 -15.22 21.85 51.83
CA VAL A 700 -16.33 21.82 50.86
C VAL A 700 -17.19 20.56 51.07
N ILE A 701 -16.56 19.39 51.17
CA ILE A 701 -17.27 18.12 51.40
C ILE A 701 -18.06 18.18 52.71
N TYR A 702 -17.44 18.70 53.78
CA TYR A 702 -18.09 18.87 55.06
C TYR A 702 -19.30 19.81 54.98
N THR A 703 -19.17 20.97 54.33
CA THR A 703 -20.28 21.92 54.17
C THR A 703 -21.43 21.31 53.36
N LEU A 704 -21.14 20.61 52.26
CA LEU A 704 -22.17 19.93 51.47
C LEU A 704 -22.89 18.82 52.25
N LYS A 705 -22.14 18.07 53.07
CA LYS A 705 -22.72 17.08 53.98
C LYS A 705 -23.64 17.74 55.01
N GLN A 706 -23.22 18.86 55.60
CA GLN A 706 -24.04 19.59 56.57
C GLN A 706 -25.31 20.17 55.94
N GLN A 707 -25.24 20.68 54.71
CA GLN A 707 -26.43 21.11 53.98
C GLN A 707 -27.41 19.95 53.76
N LEU A 708 -26.90 18.76 53.40
CA LEU A 708 -27.74 17.57 53.19
C LEU A 708 -28.42 17.13 54.49
N LEU A 709 -27.70 17.14 55.62
CA LEU A 709 -28.24 16.77 56.93
C LEU A 709 -29.30 17.77 57.45
N LYS A 710 -29.25 19.03 56.99
CA LYS A 710 -30.22 20.07 57.36
C LYS A 710 -31.45 20.11 56.45
N CYS A 711 -31.44 19.38 55.33
CA CYS A 711 -32.58 19.32 54.42
C CYS A 711 -33.80 18.69 55.12
N LYS A 712 -34.95 19.37 54.99
CA LYS A 712 -36.25 18.88 55.45
C LYS A 712 -37.09 18.46 54.26
N LEU A 713 -37.86 17.40 54.44
CA LEU A 713 -38.87 16.95 53.48
C LEU A 713 -40.25 17.17 54.10
N TYR A 714 -41.23 17.56 53.30
CA TYR A 714 -42.55 17.91 53.82
C TYR A 714 -43.57 16.86 53.41
N LYS A 715 -44.20 16.19 54.38
CA LYS A 715 -45.32 15.28 54.10
C LYS A 715 -46.55 16.12 53.79
N ILE A 716 -47.09 16.02 52.57
CA ILE A 716 -48.28 16.77 52.12
C ILE A 716 -49.55 16.02 52.54
N ASN A 717 -49.61 14.72 52.24
CA ASN A 717 -50.67 13.81 52.68
C ASN A 717 -50.10 12.38 52.81
N ASP A 718 -50.94 11.39 53.10
CA ASP A 718 -50.49 10.00 53.28
C ASP A 718 -49.86 9.35 52.05
N LYS A 719 -50.00 9.94 50.87
CA LYS A 719 -49.50 9.39 49.61
C LYS A 719 -48.46 10.27 48.92
N SER A 720 -48.09 11.42 49.48
CA SER A 720 -47.23 12.39 48.80
C SER A 720 -46.32 13.23 49.72
N TYR A 721 -45.12 13.50 49.21
CA TYR A 721 -44.04 14.22 49.91
C TYR A 721 -43.44 15.28 48.99
N ASP A 722 -43.17 16.47 49.53
CA ASP A 722 -42.37 17.50 48.87
C ASP A 722 -40.89 17.35 49.24
N ILE A 723 -40.06 17.12 48.22
CA ILE A 723 -38.61 16.95 48.35
C ILE A 723 -37.83 18.12 47.73
N HIS A 724 -38.46 19.28 47.55
CA HIS A 724 -37.86 20.47 46.93
C HIS A 724 -36.57 20.94 47.61
N GLU A 725 -36.45 20.86 48.93
CA GLU A 725 -35.20 21.23 49.61
C GLU A 725 -34.04 20.28 49.25
N LEU A 726 -34.35 18.99 49.05
CA LEU A 726 -33.36 18.00 48.66
C LEU A 726 -32.92 18.16 47.21
N SER A 727 -33.85 18.51 46.31
CA SER A 727 -33.53 18.78 44.89
C SER A 727 -32.68 20.04 44.69
N LYS A 728 -32.58 20.92 45.68
CA LYS A 728 -31.66 22.07 45.66
C LYS A 728 -30.23 21.73 46.11
N ASN A 729 -30.03 20.68 46.91
CA ASN A 729 -28.72 20.28 47.43
C ASN A 729 -27.89 19.51 46.40
N TYR A 730 -26.56 19.71 46.35
CA TYR A 730 -25.67 18.97 45.43
C TYR A 730 -25.74 17.44 45.58
N TYR A 731 -25.61 16.92 46.81
CA TYR A 731 -25.73 15.48 47.07
C TYR A 731 -27.19 15.02 46.96
N GLY A 732 -28.15 15.86 47.34
CA GLY A 732 -29.57 15.56 47.17
C GLY A 732 -29.97 15.36 45.70
N LYS A 733 -29.48 16.20 44.78
CA LYS A 733 -29.64 16.02 43.33
C LYS A 733 -29.07 14.68 42.84
N MET A 734 -27.88 14.31 43.30
CA MET A 734 -27.27 13.03 42.91
C MET A 734 -28.08 11.84 43.42
N ILE A 735 -28.59 11.90 44.65
CA ILE A 735 -29.47 10.89 45.24
C ILE A 735 -30.76 10.78 44.43
N ILE A 736 -31.41 11.91 44.14
CA ILE A 736 -32.65 11.97 43.36
C ILE A 736 -32.45 11.40 41.94
N ASN A 737 -31.38 11.80 41.25
CA ASN A 737 -31.07 11.32 39.89
C ASN A 737 -30.79 9.81 39.83
N HIS A 738 -30.33 9.19 40.93
CA HIS A 738 -30.20 7.73 41.01
C HIS A 738 -31.55 7.03 41.22
N THR A 739 -32.52 7.68 41.85
CA THR A 739 -33.93 7.24 41.91
C THR A 739 -34.67 7.40 40.57
N GLU A 740 -34.36 8.43 39.76
CA GLU A 740 -35.06 8.72 38.49
C GLU A 740 -34.87 7.66 37.38
N LYS A 741 -33.94 6.71 37.53
CA LYS A 741 -33.93 5.50 36.69
C LYS A 741 -35.15 4.58 36.90
N VAL A 742 -36.05 4.92 37.84
CA VAL A 742 -37.31 4.22 38.13
C VAL A 742 -38.52 5.13 37.80
N SER A 743 -38.86 5.25 36.51
CA SER A 743 -40.13 5.75 35.92
C SER A 743 -40.62 7.18 36.25
N ASN A 744 -40.80 8.01 35.21
CA ASN A 744 -41.44 9.35 35.27
C ASN A 744 -42.87 9.36 35.87
N SER A 745 -43.52 8.20 36.02
CA SER A 745 -44.88 8.05 36.54
C SER A 745 -45.05 8.37 38.04
N GLN A 746 -43.96 8.61 38.77
CA GLN A 746 -43.95 8.74 40.23
C GLN A 746 -43.77 10.19 40.74
N ILE A 747 -43.63 11.15 39.82
CA ILE A 747 -43.50 12.58 40.10
C ILE A 747 -44.86 13.23 39.88
N LEU A 748 -45.45 13.77 40.95
CA LEU A 748 -46.80 14.34 40.93
C LEU A 748 -46.80 15.81 40.48
N SER A 749 -45.74 16.57 40.75
CA SER A 749 -45.53 17.89 40.16
C SER A 749 -44.08 18.36 40.24
N ARG A 750 -43.66 19.16 39.26
CA ARG A 750 -42.41 19.94 39.24
C ARG A 750 -42.75 21.41 39.01
N ALA A 751 -43.26 22.08 40.04
CA ALA A 751 -43.55 23.51 39.98
C ALA A 751 -42.41 24.32 40.65
N PRO A 752 -42.18 25.58 40.29
CA PRO A 752 -41.24 26.44 41.00
C PRO A 752 -41.64 26.52 42.48
N GLY A 753 -40.84 25.94 43.38
CA GLY A 753 -41.15 25.90 44.81
C GLY A 753 -41.68 24.57 45.34
N LYS A 754 -42.03 23.59 44.47
CA LYS A 754 -42.56 22.28 44.87
C LYS A 754 -41.98 21.17 44.00
N PHE A 755 -41.47 20.11 44.63
CA PHE A 755 -41.05 18.89 43.95
C PHE A 755 -41.71 17.70 44.63
N VAL A 756 -42.89 17.31 44.14
CA VAL A 756 -43.75 16.36 44.85
C VAL A 756 -43.60 14.96 44.29
N VAL A 757 -43.32 14.01 45.17
CA VAL A 757 -43.15 12.58 44.86
C VAL A 757 -44.18 11.72 45.60
N THR A 758 -44.49 10.55 45.04
CA THR A 758 -45.35 9.55 45.68
C THR A 758 -44.67 8.89 46.89
N ASP A 759 -45.47 8.29 47.79
CA ASP A 759 -44.98 7.54 48.96
C ASP A 759 -44.02 6.40 48.57
N LYS A 760 -44.29 5.68 47.48
CA LYS A 760 -43.39 4.65 46.94
C LYS A 760 -42.04 5.23 46.49
N CYS A 761 -42.04 6.41 45.88
CA CYS A 761 -40.80 7.09 45.47
C CYS A 761 -40.02 7.63 46.67
N PHE A 762 -40.74 8.06 47.71
CA PHE A 762 -40.17 8.48 48.98
C PHE A 762 -39.50 7.31 49.74
N GLU A 763 -40.12 6.14 49.79
CA GLU A 763 -39.52 4.90 50.33
C GLU A 763 -38.20 4.55 49.63
N ASN A 764 -38.21 4.53 48.28
CA ASN A 764 -36.99 4.29 47.49
C ASN A 764 -35.89 5.33 47.78
N LEU A 765 -36.29 6.58 48.01
CA LEU A 765 -35.37 7.65 48.37
C LEU A 765 -34.75 7.38 49.74
N LEU A 766 -35.53 6.96 50.74
CA LEU A 766 -35.01 6.58 52.06
C LEU A 766 -34.03 5.39 51.99
N ASP A 767 -34.30 4.42 51.12
CA ASP A 767 -33.40 3.28 50.94
C ASP A 767 -32.04 3.69 50.36
N ASN A 768 -32.00 4.69 49.47
CA ASN A 768 -30.74 5.27 49.01
C ASN A 768 -29.95 5.92 50.15
N PHE A 769 -30.61 6.61 51.09
CA PHE A 769 -29.94 7.15 52.29
C PHE A 769 -29.37 6.02 53.16
N LYS A 770 -30.12 4.93 53.38
CA LYS A 770 -29.64 3.75 54.11
C LYS A 770 -28.44 3.10 53.43
N MET A 771 -28.49 2.89 52.12
CA MET A 771 -27.40 2.31 51.32
C MET A 771 -26.13 3.16 51.43
N LEU A 772 -26.28 4.48 51.40
CA LEU A 772 -25.19 5.43 51.55
C LEU A 772 -24.73 5.63 53.01
N LYS A 773 -25.32 4.90 53.97
CA LYS A 773 -25.07 5.02 55.43
C LYS A 773 -25.23 6.46 55.93
N LEU A 774 -26.22 7.17 55.38
CA LEU A 774 -26.60 8.52 55.79
C LEU A 774 -27.84 8.45 56.68
N ALA A 775 -27.94 9.36 57.64
CA ALA A 775 -29.17 9.52 58.42
C ALA A 775 -30.31 9.92 57.48
N PRO A 776 -31.53 9.36 57.66
CA PRO A 776 -32.67 9.74 56.84
C PRO A 776 -32.99 11.23 57.04
N PRO A 777 -33.43 11.93 55.98
CA PRO A 777 -33.80 13.33 56.07
C PRO A 777 -34.98 13.55 57.02
N ILE A 778 -35.04 14.72 57.66
CA ILE A 778 -36.09 15.06 58.61
C ILE A 778 -37.41 15.28 57.85
N VAL A 779 -38.44 14.50 58.17
CA VAL A 779 -39.78 14.68 57.60
C VAL A 779 -40.62 15.55 58.52
N VAL A 780 -41.10 16.68 58.00
CA VAL A 780 -41.98 17.61 58.72
C VAL A 780 -43.39 17.49 58.16
N LYS A 781 -44.41 17.45 59.03
CA LYS A 781 -45.81 17.54 58.58
C LYS A 781 -46.05 18.94 58.03
N SER A 782 -46.47 19.04 56.78
CA SER A 782 -46.87 20.31 56.17
C SER A 782 -48.04 20.92 56.95
N LYS A 783 -47.85 22.12 57.54
CA LYS A 783 -48.98 22.93 58.03
C LYS A 783 -49.63 23.60 56.82
N ILE A 784 -50.41 22.85 56.04
CA ILE A 784 -51.41 23.44 55.17
C ILE A 784 -52.71 23.44 55.97
N ASN A 785 -53.05 24.62 56.51
CA ASN A 785 -54.43 24.95 56.86
C ASN A 785 -55.30 24.75 55.61
N LYS A 786 -56.53 24.29 55.84
CA LYS A 786 -57.61 24.17 54.83
C LYS A 786 -57.62 25.32 53.83
#